data_AF-A0A7J6EFV7-F1
#
_entry.id   AF-A0A7J6EFV7-F1
#
_cell.length_a   1.000
_cell.length_b   1.000
_cell.length_c   1.000
_cell.angle_alpha   90.00
_cell.angle_beta   90.00
_cell.angle_gamma   90.00
#
_symmetry.space_group_name_H-M   'P 1'
#
loop_
_entity.id
_entity.type
_entity.pdbx_description
1 polymer ?
#
loop_
_entity_poly.entity_id
_entity_poly.type
_entity_poly.pdbx_seq_one_letter_code
_entity_poly.pdbx_strand_id
1 'polypeptide(L)'
;MMNTAAKTKFTDDMNSGFDIPHSICYRYHIFQENEQPPEAFGRRSSKRAKRSEGLFVGGCLVHGSLHDKHGESDDMDAFLELSSWGGRAFWGLVLGDGLRWRGGWVLRSLRWEKPAGGGMPLPLPLKMEKSNTCSRKHRPLNLLRLVRGLICLVVFVSTAFIFLVYFAPPLAVILRFLSIRWSRKVTSFAFSLWLALWPFLFEKINRTKVVFYGDTVPSKERVMVIANHRTEVDWMYLWDLALRKGCLGHIKYVLKDSLMKLPVFGWGFHVLEFVPLQRKWESDEPVLRQMLSTFTDAQDPLWLAIFPEGTDFTEQKCKNRQNFAAQVGLPVLYNVLLPKTKGFCVCLEVLRGSLDAVYDVTIAYKNNCPSFLDNVFGLDPSEVHIHVRRIPVTDIPSSEADSSAWLIDSFHLKDKLLSNFKIQSHFPDPVSQEELSSFKCLANFMLLLFSHLRTVLFFFTKVISSMAITSTPTFHLLLLLLFSLGNVGYGTVFTLQNQCSYTVWPGTLSGNGAGILGDGGFVLQSGESVHLTAPPGWSGRFWGRTQCNFDESGNGKCETGDCGPLKCTGGGAPPVTLVEFTIGSTSTDKDFYDVSLVDGYNVGMGVKAVGGTGDCQYAGCVNDLNGNCPAELRVTESGSGSTIACKSACAAFNAPEFCCTGDHATPQTCSPTQYSAMFKSACPTAYSYAYDDASSTCTCSGSNYLITFCPTGSSL
;
A
#
# COMPACT_ATOMS: atom_id res chain seq x y z
N MET A 1 14.27 -23.04 61.49
CA MET A 1 15.17 -24.10 61.99
C MET A 1 16.05 -24.48 60.79
N MET A 2 17.35 -24.16 60.79
CA MET A 2 18.47 -24.99 61.32
C MET A 2 18.65 -26.31 60.54
N ASN A 3 19.86 -26.83 60.21
CA ASN A 3 21.26 -26.36 60.25
C ASN A 3 22.14 -27.40 59.48
N THR A 4 23.34 -27.18 58.91
CA THR A 4 24.22 -25.98 58.75
C THR A 4 25.12 -26.11 57.48
N ALA A 5 26.08 -25.19 57.32
CA ALA A 5 27.05 -25.03 56.21
C ALA A 5 28.27 -26.00 56.15
N ALA A 6 29.00 -25.96 55.03
CA ALA A 6 30.42 -26.32 54.93
C ALA A 6 31.20 -25.48 53.89
N LYS A 7 32.42 -25.04 54.25
CA LYS A 7 33.54 -24.59 53.38
C LYS A 7 34.75 -25.51 53.73
N THR A 8 35.94 -25.55 53.11
CA THR A 8 36.68 -24.59 52.27
C THR A 8 37.87 -25.27 51.54
N LYS A 9 38.22 -24.81 50.33
CA LYS A 9 39.57 -24.49 49.77
C LYS A 9 40.80 -25.41 50.02
N PHE A 10 41.34 -25.95 48.91
CA PHE A 10 42.75 -25.98 48.41
C PHE A 10 42.63 -26.21 46.86
N THR A 11 43.39 -25.71 45.87
CA THR A 11 44.66 -24.96 45.63
C THR A 11 45.92 -25.79 45.26
N ASP A 12 46.54 -25.38 44.14
CA ASP A 12 47.86 -25.69 43.53
C ASP A 12 48.08 -27.14 42.98
N ASP A 13 48.84 -27.42 41.89
CA ASP A 13 49.79 -26.58 41.13
C ASP A 13 49.97 -26.93 39.60
N MET A 14 50.52 -25.96 38.85
CA MET A 14 51.17 -25.86 37.50
C MET A 14 51.01 -26.81 36.27
N ASN A 15 50.75 -26.14 35.13
CA ASN A 15 51.43 -26.15 33.79
C ASN A 15 51.47 -27.37 32.84
N SER A 16 50.72 -27.24 31.72
CA SER A 16 51.25 -27.08 30.34
C SER A 16 50.08 -26.84 29.36
N GLY A 17 50.18 -26.13 28.23
CA GLY A 17 51.26 -25.31 27.65
C GLY A 17 50.92 -24.97 26.19
N PHE A 18 50.66 -23.70 25.84
CA PHE A 18 50.28 -23.28 24.48
C PHE A 18 50.74 -21.83 24.19
N ASP A 19 51.46 -21.64 23.08
CA ASP A 19 52.00 -20.33 22.68
C ASP A 19 51.01 -19.47 21.88
N ILE A 20 51.02 -18.16 22.14
CA ILE A 20 50.31 -17.13 21.35
C ILE A 20 51.21 -15.90 21.16
N PRO A 21 51.58 -15.54 19.91
CA PRO A 21 52.23 -14.26 19.63
C PRO A 21 51.28 -13.06 19.72
N HIS A 22 51.60 -12.15 20.64
CA HIS A 22 51.21 -10.73 20.69
C HIS A 22 51.47 -9.98 19.35
N SER A 23 50.90 -8.81 19.02
CA SER A 23 49.85 -7.94 19.60
C SER A 23 49.40 -6.91 18.51
N ILE A 24 48.62 -5.84 18.71
CA ILE A 24 48.83 -4.61 19.50
C ILE A 24 47.46 -3.95 19.79
N CYS A 25 47.33 -3.21 20.91
CA CYS A 25 46.14 -2.43 21.25
C CYS A 25 46.49 -1.03 21.79
N TYR A 26 45.70 -0.02 21.40
CA TYR A 26 45.45 1.23 22.13
C TYR A 26 43.95 1.52 21.93
N ARG A 27 43.06 1.47 22.93
CA ARG A 27 42.94 2.27 24.16
C ARG A 27 42.63 3.75 23.87
N TYR A 28 41.42 4.16 24.25
CA TYR A 28 41.06 5.54 24.60
C TYR A 28 40.43 5.57 26.00
N HIS A 29 40.49 6.72 26.67
CA HIS A 29 40.15 6.86 28.09
C HIS A 29 38.67 7.21 28.31
N ILE A 30 38.12 6.70 29.43
CA ILE A 30 36.96 7.27 30.11
C ILE A 30 37.49 8.08 31.29
N PHE A 31 37.00 9.31 31.47
CA PHE A 31 37.16 10.05 32.72
C PHE A 31 35.86 9.94 33.52
N GLN A 32 35.98 9.46 34.76
CA GLN A 32 35.01 9.69 35.83
C GLN A 32 35.73 10.48 36.92
N GLU A 33 35.12 11.55 37.40
CA GLU A 33 35.46 12.16 38.69
C GLU A 33 34.23 12.14 39.59
N ASN A 34 34.46 11.89 40.88
CA ASN A 34 33.46 11.72 41.92
C ASN A 34 34.03 12.36 43.18
N GLU A 35 33.46 13.46 43.64
CA GLU A 35 33.67 13.96 45.01
C GLU A 35 32.32 14.33 45.66
N GLN A 36 32.31 14.40 46.99
CA GLN A 36 31.10 14.35 47.82
C GLN A 36 30.66 15.72 48.39
N PRO A 37 29.37 15.89 48.76
CA PRO A 37 28.82 17.12 49.35
C PRO A 37 29.07 17.16 50.88
N PRO A 38 28.86 18.30 51.60
CA PRO A 38 27.52 18.68 52.08
C PRO A 38 27.21 20.19 52.34
N GLU A 39 26.00 20.44 52.85
CA GLU A 39 25.50 21.61 53.64
C GLU A 39 25.00 22.94 52.99
N ALA A 40 23.67 22.99 52.81
CA ALA A 40 22.68 23.92 53.43
C ALA A 40 22.81 25.48 53.44
N PHE A 41 21.61 26.11 53.39
CA PHE A 41 21.23 27.55 53.43
C PHE A 41 21.21 28.32 52.07
N GLY A 42 20.20 29.15 51.76
CA GLY A 42 18.90 29.34 52.43
C GLY A 42 18.08 30.56 51.96
N ARG A 43 16.81 30.34 51.58
CA ARG A 43 15.64 31.28 51.51
C ARG A 43 15.69 32.57 50.64
N ARG A 44 14.53 32.83 50.00
CA ARG A 44 13.97 34.13 49.52
C ARG A 44 14.64 34.81 48.30
N SER A 45 13.98 35.70 47.55
CA SER A 45 12.62 35.71 46.95
C SER A 45 12.35 37.04 46.20
N SER A 46 11.57 36.95 45.11
CA SER A 46 10.66 37.99 44.55
C SER A 46 11.18 39.03 43.53
N LYS A 47 10.34 39.25 42.49
CA LYS A 47 9.86 40.53 41.88
C LYS A 47 10.91 41.64 41.60
N ARG A 48 10.97 42.31 40.44
CA ARG A 48 9.90 42.73 39.50
C ARG A 48 10.52 43.23 38.17
N ALA A 49 9.75 43.28 37.08
CA ALA A 49 10.22 43.76 35.77
C ALA A 49 10.24 45.31 35.60
N LYS A 50 11.02 45.79 34.62
CA LYS A 50 10.85 47.10 33.97
C LYS A 50 11.33 47.08 32.49
N ARG A 51 10.69 47.91 31.66
CA ARG A 51 11.06 48.35 30.29
C ARG A 51 12.17 49.42 30.35
N SER A 52 12.86 49.85 29.28
CA SER A 52 12.83 49.56 27.82
C SER A 52 14.19 49.93 27.18
N GLU A 53 14.32 49.71 25.85
CA GLU A 53 15.38 50.21 24.94
C GLU A 53 16.79 49.60 25.09
N GLY A 54 17.54 49.31 24.03
CA GLY A 54 17.14 49.22 22.61
C GLY A 54 18.27 49.41 21.59
N LEU A 55 18.80 48.31 21.01
CA LEU A 55 19.49 48.33 19.70
C LEU A 55 19.58 46.92 19.09
N PHE A 56 19.75 46.83 17.77
CA PHE A 56 19.89 45.57 17.00
C PHE A 56 21.36 45.14 16.88
N VAL A 57 21.62 43.82 16.90
CA VAL A 57 22.32 43.04 15.83
C VAL A 57 22.68 41.63 16.34
N GLY A 58 22.39 40.60 15.53
CA GLY A 58 23.24 39.40 15.38
C GLY A 58 23.43 38.45 16.58
N GLY A 59 22.37 37.79 17.05
CA GLY A 59 22.47 36.66 18.00
C GLY A 59 22.15 35.31 17.36
N CYS A 60 23.16 34.50 17.03
CA CYS A 60 22.95 33.10 16.64
C CYS A 60 22.61 32.25 17.86
N LEU A 61 21.45 31.60 17.86
CA LEU A 61 21.07 30.60 18.87
C LEU A 61 20.67 29.29 18.17
N VAL A 62 21.53 28.28 18.29
CA VAL A 62 21.31 26.95 17.72
C VAL A 62 20.34 26.19 18.61
N HIS A 63 19.06 26.23 18.28
CA HIS A 63 18.07 25.29 18.83
C HIS A 63 17.93 24.09 17.89
N GLY A 64 18.68 23.03 18.18
CA GLY A 64 18.61 21.77 17.44
C GLY A 64 17.29 21.04 17.68
N SER A 65 16.30 21.28 16.84
CA SER A 65 15.07 20.47 16.75
C SER A 65 15.04 19.78 15.39
N LEU A 66 15.54 18.55 15.34
CA LEU A 66 15.55 17.71 14.14
C LEU A 66 14.14 17.17 13.87
N HIS A 67 13.33 17.96 13.18
CA HIS A 67 12.12 17.49 12.53
C HIS A 67 12.49 16.76 11.23
N ASP A 68 12.36 15.43 11.21
CA ASP A 68 12.44 14.64 9.98
C ASP A 68 11.38 15.09 8.96
N LYS A 69 11.81 15.80 7.91
CA LYS A 69 11.01 16.12 6.72
C LYS A 69 11.82 15.97 5.43
N HIS A 70 12.26 14.75 5.18
CA HIS A 70 12.64 14.30 3.83
C HIS A 70 11.63 13.29 3.29
N GLY A 71 10.52 13.83 2.76
CA GLY A 71 9.66 13.12 1.83
C GLY A 71 10.31 13.15 0.46
N GLU A 72 11.21 12.20 0.19
CA GLU A 72 11.99 12.14 -1.04
C GLU A 72 11.16 11.52 -2.21
N SER A 73 11.38 12.01 -3.43
CA SER A 73 10.49 11.79 -4.57
C SER A 73 10.75 10.48 -5.33
N ASP A 74 10.09 9.39 -4.92
CA ASP A 74 10.16 8.05 -5.54
C ASP A 74 8.94 7.70 -6.46
N ASP A 75 7.92 8.58 -6.55
CA ASP A 75 6.56 8.19 -6.97
C ASP A 75 6.32 7.98 -8.49
N MET A 76 7.30 8.24 -9.37
CA MET A 76 7.07 8.19 -10.83
C MET A 76 7.57 6.89 -11.53
N ASP A 77 8.66 6.29 -11.07
CA ASP A 77 9.07 4.93 -11.51
C ASP A 77 8.26 3.83 -10.78
N ALA A 78 7.71 4.15 -9.60
CA ALA A 78 6.89 3.24 -8.80
C ALA A 78 5.64 2.70 -9.56
N PHE A 79 5.11 3.47 -10.52
CA PHE A 79 3.85 3.17 -11.19
C PHE A 79 3.93 1.98 -12.16
N LEU A 80 5.13 1.63 -12.67
CA LEU A 80 5.30 0.59 -13.68
C LEU A 80 5.74 -0.77 -13.10
N GLU A 81 6.55 -0.82 -12.04
CA GLU A 81 7.06 -2.09 -11.48
C GLU A 81 6.16 -2.72 -10.39
N LEU A 82 5.40 -1.92 -9.61
CA LEU A 82 4.64 -2.39 -8.43
C LEU A 82 3.42 -3.30 -8.73
N SER A 83 3.22 -3.66 -9.99
CA SER A 83 2.16 -4.56 -10.45
C SER A 83 2.68 -5.98 -10.80
N SER A 84 3.96 -6.27 -10.52
CA SER A 84 4.63 -7.45 -11.07
C SER A 84 4.49 -8.75 -10.24
N TRP A 85 4.21 -9.84 -10.97
CA TRP A 85 4.32 -11.27 -10.62
C TRP A 85 3.48 -11.88 -9.48
N GLY A 86 3.02 -11.13 -8.48
CA GLY A 86 2.07 -11.67 -7.48
C GLY A 86 0.69 -11.99 -8.08
N GLY A 87 -0.02 -10.96 -8.56
CA GLY A 87 -1.37 -11.10 -9.12
C GLY A 87 -1.42 -11.53 -10.59
N ARG A 88 -0.49 -11.04 -11.43
CA ARG A 88 -0.59 -11.21 -12.90
C ARG A 88 -0.49 -12.68 -13.35
N ALA A 89 0.39 -13.48 -12.73
CA ALA A 89 0.54 -14.90 -13.07
C ALA A 89 -0.67 -15.75 -12.64
N PHE A 90 -1.40 -15.31 -11.60
CA PHE A 90 -2.58 -16.00 -11.08
C PHE A 90 -3.80 -15.80 -11.99
N TRP A 91 -4.06 -14.57 -12.43
CA TRP A 91 -5.27 -14.22 -13.19
C TRP A 91 -5.15 -14.37 -14.71
N GLY A 92 -3.94 -14.30 -15.27
CA GLY A 92 -3.71 -14.48 -16.72
C GLY A 92 -4.07 -15.88 -17.26
N LEU A 93 -4.26 -16.87 -16.38
CA LEU A 93 -4.74 -18.22 -16.71
C LEU A 93 -6.25 -18.42 -16.45
N VAL A 94 -6.94 -17.43 -15.86
CA VAL A 94 -8.32 -17.57 -15.37
C VAL A 94 -9.33 -16.75 -16.20
N LEU A 95 -8.92 -15.62 -16.79
CA LEU A 95 -9.84 -14.70 -17.48
C LEU A 95 -9.72 -14.65 -19.02
N GLY A 96 -8.78 -15.37 -19.62
CA GLY A 96 -8.85 -15.72 -21.05
C GLY A 96 -8.59 -14.60 -22.09
N ASP A 97 -8.12 -13.42 -21.68
CA ASP A 97 -7.85 -12.30 -22.59
C ASP A 97 -6.69 -12.59 -23.56
N GLY A 98 -7.03 -12.78 -24.84
CA GLY A 98 -6.09 -13.09 -25.90
C GLY A 98 -5.30 -11.89 -26.42
N LEU A 99 -4.19 -11.52 -25.76
CA LEU A 99 -3.30 -10.48 -26.29
C LEU A 99 -2.40 -10.99 -27.44
N ARG A 100 -2.36 -10.19 -28.50
CA ARG A 100 -1.80 -10.51 -29.81
C ARG A 100 -0.31 -10.15 -29.89
N TRP A 101 0.55 -11.13 -30.15
CA TRP A 101 1.98 -10.89 -30.37
C TRP A 101 2.22 -9.96 -31.57
N ARG A 102 2.99 -8.88 -31.35
CA ARG A 102 3.78 -8.20 -32.39
C ARG A 102 5.15 -7.89 -31.83
N GLY A 103 6.20 -8.44 -32.45
CA GLY A 103 7.59 -8.09 -32.14
C GLY A 103 8.03 -6.80 -32.82
N GLY A 104 9.07 -6.17 -32.27
CA GLY A 104 9.60 -4.90 -32.79
C GLY A 104 10.96 -4.54 -32.17
N TRP A 105 11.99 -5.34 -32.46
CA TRP A 105 13.35 -5.02 -32.03
C TRP A 105 13.88 -3.77 -32.75
N VAL A 106 14.07 -2.67 -32.02
CA VAL A 106 14.78 -1.49 -32.52
C VAL A 106 16.04 -1.29 -31.68
N LEU A 107 17.16 -1.77 -32.20
CA LEU A 107 18.49 -1.43 -31.68
C LEU A 107 18.75 0.06 -31.93
N ARG A 108 18.85 0.86 -30.87
CA ARG A 108 19.35 2.23 -30.92
C ARG A 108 20.59 2.34 -30.03
N SER A 109 21.76 2.22 -30.62
CA SER A 109 23.03 2.38 -29.91
C SER A 109 23.27 3.86 -29.60
N LEU A 110 23.39 4.18 -28.31
CA LEU A 110 23.89 5.48 -27.86
C LEU A 110 25.28 5.29 -27.28
N ARG A 111 26.27 5.84 -27.99
CA ARG A 111 27.68 5.87 -27.59
C ARG A 111 27.87 7.04 -26.64
N TRP A 112 28.22 6.76 -25.39
CA TRP A 112 28.60 7.80 -24.44
C TRP A 112 30.12 7.99 -24.44
N GLU A 113 30.58 9.19 -24.75
CA GLU A 113 32.00 9.54 -24.71
C GLU A 113 32.40 10.00 -23.30
N LYS A 114 33.65 9.72 -22.90
CA LYS A 114 34.19 10.13 -21.60
C LYS A 114 34.97 11.44 -21.74
N PRO A 115 34.70 12.46 -20.93
CA PRO A 115 35.70 13.48 -20.60
C PRO A 115 36.88 12.82 -19.87
N ALA A 116 38.10 13.31 -20.13
CA ALA A 116 39.29 12.90 -19.39
C ALA A 116 39.56 13.85 -18.22
N GLY A 117 39.94 13.31 -17.07
CA GLY A 117 40.35 14.06 -15.87
C GLY A 117 41.00 13.11 -14.87
N GLY A 118 42.21 13.43 -14.39
CA GLY A 118 43.03 12.53 -13.60
C GLY A 118 43.00 12.82 -12.09
N GLY A 119 43.10 11.77 -11.28
CA GLY A 119 43.27 11.81 -9.83
C GLY A 119 43.97 10.53 -9.34
N MET A 120 44.73 10.61 -8.25
CA MET A 120 45.55 9.49 -7.75
C MET A 120 44.73 8.37 -7.08
N PRO A 121 45.24 7.12 -7.06
CA PRO A 121 44.47 5.96 -6.63
C PRO A 121 44.35 5.83 -5.10
N LEU A 122 43.11 5.73 -4.62
CA LEU A 122 42.79 5.07 -3.35
C LEU A 122 42.69 3.55 -3.57
N PRO A 123 42.86 2.72 -2.53
CA PRO A 123 43.08 1.28 -2.68
C PRO A 123 41.90 0.55 -3.33
N LEU A 124 42.23 -0.48 -4.12
CA LEU A 124 41.30 -1.29 -4.89
C LEU A 124 40.16 -1.85 -4.03
N PRO A 125 38.89 -1.50 -4.31
CA PRO A 125 37.79 -2.34 -3.84
C PRO A 125 37.92 -3.71 -4.50
N LEU A 126 37.72 -4.77 -3.72
CA LEU A 126 37.71 -6.14 -4.24
C LEU A 126 36.74 -6.22 -5.42
N LYS A 127 37.22 -6.80 -6.53
CA LYS A 127 36.50 -6.89 -7.80
C LYS A 127 35.29 -7.81 -7.65
N MET A 128 34.18 -7.28 -7.13
CA MET A 128 32.90 -7.97 -7.09
C MET A 128 32.53 -8.37 -8.51
N GLU A 129 32.60 -9.68 -8.76
CA GLU A 129 32.25 -10.27 -10.03
C GLU A 129 30.77 -9.99 -10.31
N LYS A 130 30.46 -9.50 -11.51
CA LYS A 130 29.08 -9.22 -11.90
C LYS A 130 28.31 -10.54 -11.96
N SER A 131 27.49 -10.80 -10.94
CA SER A 131 26.54 -11.90 -10.91
C SER A 131 25.36 -11.66 -11.87
N ASN A 132 25.65 -11.35 -13.13
CA ASN A 132 24.70 -11.32 -14.26
C ASN A 132 24.37 -12.75 -14.72
N THR A 133 24.18 -13.65 -13.77
CA THR A 133 23.74 -15.02 -13.96
C THR A 133 22.29 -15.11 -13.50
N CYS A 134 21.37 -15.30 -14.45
CA CYS A 134 20.09 -15.91 -14.14
C CYS A 134 20.40 -17.34 -13.67
N SER A 135 20.52 -17.50 -12.35
CA SER A 135 21.03 -18.72 -11.74
C SER A 135 20.19 -19.92 -12.15
N ARG A 136 20.87 -21.02 -12.49
CA ARG A 136 20.19 -22.23 -12.99
C ARG A 136 19.35 -22.80 -11.86
N LYS A 137 18.01 -22.78 -12.04
CA LYS A 137 17.05 -23.27 -11.03
C LYS A 137 17.43 -24.67 -10.55
N HIS A 138 17.34 -24.93 -9.24
CA HIS A 138 17.82 -26.17 -8.62
C HIS A 138 17.26 -27.42 -9.31
N ARG A 139 16.00 -27.36 -9.77
CA ARG A 139 15.40 -28.39 -10.62
C ARG A 139 14.79 -27.77 -11.88
N PRO A 140 14.95 -28.41 -13.05
CA PRO A 140 14.27 -27.97 -14.27
C PRO A 140 12.76 -28.22 -14.17
N LEU A 141 11.98 -27.34 -14.78
CA LEU A 141 10.56 -27.58 -15.05
C LEU A 141 10.45 -28.71 -16.09
N ASN A 142 9.62 -29.71 -15.81
CA ASN A 142 9.27 -30.78 -16.73
C ASN A 142 7.75 -31.02 -16.69
N LEU A 143 7.22 -31.79 -17.64
CA LEU A 143 5.77 -31.99 -17.79
C LEU A 143 5.12 -32.52 -16.50
N LEU A 144 5.78 -33.42 -15.78
CA LEU A 144 5.29 -33.95 -14.50
C LEU A 144 5.21 -32.86 -13.42
N ARG A 145 6.23 -32.01 -13.27
CA ARG A 145 6.21 -30.87 -12.33
C ARG A 145 5.16 -29.83 -12.72
N LEU A 146 5.03 -29.53 -14.01
CA LEU A 146 4.03 -28.60 -14.55
C LEU A 146 2.60 -29.08 -14.23
N VAL A 147 2.23 -30.29 -14.66
CA VAL A 147 0.90 -30.87 -14.42
C VAL A 147 0.60 -30.98 -12.93
N ARG A 148 1.56 -31.47 -12.14
CA ARG A 148 1.43 -31.56 -10.68
C ARG A 148 1.20 -30.20 -10.02
N GLY A 149 1.99 -29.18 -10.39
CA GLY A 149 1.86 -27.83 -9.84
C GLY A 149 0.56 -27.16 -10.24
N LEU A 150 0.07 -27.37 -11.48
CA LEU A 150 -1.25 -26.92 -11.90
C LEU A 150 -2.37 -27.61 -11.10
N ILE A 151 -2.31 -28.92 -10.89
CA ILE A 151 -3.26 -29.66 -10.05
C ILE A 151 -3.24 -29.12 -8.61
N CYS A 152 -2.05 -28.90 -8.03
CA CYS A 152 -1.92 -28.30 -6.70
C CYS A 152 -2.56 -26.91 -6.67
N LEU A 153 -2.20 -26.02 -7.61
CA LEU A 153 -2.74 -24.65 -7.67
C LEU A 153 -4.27 -24.64 -7.78
N VAL A 154 -4.85 -25.48 -8.64
CA VAL A 154 -6.32 -25.63 -8.75
C VAL A 154 -6.93 -26.03 -7.40
N VAL A 155 -6.35 -27.01 -6.69
CA VAL A 155 -6.85 -27.42 -5.36
C VAL A 155 -6.67 -26.32 -4.31
N PHE A 156 -5.54 -25.60 -4.28
CA PHE A 156 -5.34 -24.48 -3.37
C PHE A 156 -6.36 -23.37 -3.59
N VAL A 157 -6.60 -22.98 -4.85
CA VAL A 157 -7.55 -21.91 -5.21
C VAL A 157 -9.00 -22.33 -4.98
N SER A 158 -9.39 -23.55 -5.37
CA SER A 158 -10.76 -24.01 -5.20
C SER A 158 -11.10 -24.25 -3.72
N THR A 159 -10.16 -24.77 -2.92
CA THR A 159 -10.34 -24.90 -1.46
C THR A 159 -10.33 -23.53 -0.76
N ALA A 160 -9.51 -22.57 -1.20
CA ALA A 160 -9.54 -21.21 -0.68
C ALA A 160 -10.88 -20.52 -0.97
N PHE A 161 -11.39 -20.62 -2.20
CA PHE A 161 -12.69 -20.06 -2.58
C PHE A 161 -13.84 -20.71 -1.78
N ILE A 162 -13.88 -22.05 -1.71
CA ILE A 162 -14.91 -22.75 -0.93
C ILE A 162 -14.82 -22.37 0.56
N PHE A 163 -13.61 -22.28 1.13
CA PHE A 163 -13.43 -21.85 2.51
C PHE A 163 -13.90 -20.42 2.75
N LEU A 164 -13.44 -19.46 1.94
CA LEU A 164 -13.73 -18.04 2.11
C LEU A 164 -15.17 -17.63 1.75
N VAL A 165 -15.86 -18.38 0.89
CA VAL A 165 -17.24 -18.04 0.47
C VAL A 165 -18.30 -18.82 1.25
N TYR A 166 -18.07 -20.09 1.62
CA TYR A 166 -19.11 -20.93 2.23
C TYR A 166 -18.89 -21.21 3.72
N PHE A 167 -17.65 -21.25 4.21
CA PHE A 167 -17.36 -21.56 5.60
C PHE A 167 -17.03 -20.31 6.43
N ALA A 168 -16.20 -19.41 5.91
CA ALA A 168 -15.78 -18.22 6.64
C ALA A 168 -16.93 -17.25 6.97
N PRO A 169 -17.93 -16.97 6.11
CA PRO A 169 -19.06 -16.10 6.50
C PRO A 169 -19.89 -16.62 7.68
N PRO A 170 -20.44 -17.85 7.68
CA PRO A 170 -21.19 -18.34 8.83
C PRO A 170 -20.29 -18.56 10.06
N LEU A 171 -19.05 -19.06 9.91
CA LEU A 171 -18.17 -19.30 11.05
C LEU A 171 -17.68 -18.00 11.69
N ALA A 172 -17.22 -17.02 10.89
CA ALA A 172 -16.71 -15.77 11.44
C ALA A 172 -17.85 -14.89 11.97
N VAL A 173 -18.85 -14.59 11.15
CA VAL A 173 -19.88 -13.58 11.46
C VAL A 173 -20.82 -14.06 12.57
N ILE A 174 -21.40 -15.26 12.45
CA ILE A 174 -22.40 -15.75 13.42
C ILE A 174 -21.74 -15.97 14.79
N LEU A 175 -20.54 -16.57 14.83
CA LEU A 175 -19.83 -16.75 16.09
C LEU A 175 -19.36 -15.43 16.70
N ARG A 176 -19.08 -14.38 15.92
CA ARG A 176 -18.63 -13.08 16.45
C ARG A 176 -19.75 -12.31 17.16
N PHE A 177 -21.01 -12.53 16.80
CA PHE A 177 -22.17 -12.07 17.58
C PHE A 177 -22.32 -12.80 18.93
N LEU A 178 -21.82 -14.03 19.05
CA LEU A 178 -21.90 -14.82 20.28
C LEU A 178 -20.68 -14.63 21.19
N SER A 179 -19.47 -14.64 20.63
CA SER A 179 -18.20 -14.41 21.33
C SER A 179 -17.05 -14.21 20.34
N ILE A 180 -16.38 -13.05 20.40
CA ILE A 180 -15.18 -12.73 19.60
C ILE A 180 -14.10 -13.82 19.79
N ARG A 181 -13.88 -14.29 21.02
CA ARG A 181 -12.91 -15.32 21.36
C ARG A 181 -13.20 -16.68 20.71
N TRP A 182 -14.46 -17.12 20.69
CA TRP A 182 -14.83 -18.35 19.97
C TRP A 182 -14.78 -18.17 18.46
N SER A 183 -15.19 -17.02 17.92
CA SER A 183 -15.03 -16.67 16.50
C SER A 183 -13.56 -16.77 16.08
N ARG A 184 -12.65 -16.09 16.80
CA ARG A 184 -11.19 -16.17 16.59
C ARG A 184 -10.69 -17.61 16.66
N LYS A 185 -11.02 -18.35 17.72
CA LYS A 185 -10.55 -19.73 17.93
C LYS A 185 -10.98 -20.68 16.80
N VAL A 186 -12.23 -20.57 16.32
CA VAL A 186 -12.76 -21.43 15.25
C VAL A 186 -12.22 -21.01 13.88
N THR A 187 -12.16 -19.71 13.60
CA THR A 187 -11.55 -19.16 12.38
C THR A 187 -10.07 -19.52 12.28
N SER A 188 -9.28 -19.33 13.35
CA SER A 188 -7.88 -19.74 13.42
C SER A 188 -7.71 -21.25 13.24
N PHE A 189 -8.55 -22.07 13.86
CA PHE A 189 -8.50 -23.52 13.66
C PHE A 189 -8.71 -23.89 12.19
N ALA A 190 -9.79 -23.42 11.56
CA ALA A 190 -10.12 -23.75 10.18
C ALA A 190 -9.10 -23.17 9.17
N PHE A 191 -8.59 -21.96 9.43
CA PHE A 191 -7.49 -21.36 8.68
C PHE A 191 -6.21 -22.20 8.80
N SER A 192 -5.88 -22.72 9.98
CA SER A 192 -4.70 -23.59 10.18
C SER A 192 -4.75 -24.87 9.34
N LEU A 193 -5.95 -25.45 9.14
CA LEU A 193 -6.13 -26.62 8.28
C LEU A 193 -5.77 -26.28 6.83
N TRP A 194 -6.33 -25.20 6.28
CA TRP A 194 -6.03 -24.76 4.91
C TRP A 194 -4.56 -24.33 4.75
N LEU A 195 -4.03 -23.56 5.70
CA LEU A 195 -2.68 -23.03 5.64
C LEU A 195 -1.61 -24.15 5.75
N ALA A 196 -1.89 -25.24 6.47
CA ALA A 196 -1.01 -26.40 6.58
C ALA A 196 -0.82 -27.18 5.26
N LEU A 197 -1.62 -26.89 4.22
CA LEU A 197 -1.37 -27.39 2.88
C LEU A 197 -0.05 -26.88 2.29
N TRP A 198 0.39 -25.67 2.66
CA TRP A 198 1.62 -25.07 2.12
C TRP A 198 2.91 -25.74 2.64
N PRO A 199 3.13 -25.89 3.97
CA PRO A 199 4.19 -26.76 4.50
C PRO A 199 4.19 -28.19 3.93
N PHE A 200 3.01 -28.77 3.66
CA PHE A 200 2.89 -30.07 3.00
C PHE A 200 3.35 -30.04 1.53
N LEU A 201 3.01 -28.98 0.79
CA LEU A 201 3.52 -28.72 -0.55
C LEU A 201 5.05 -28.57 -0.54
N PHE A 202 5.62 -27.79 0.39
CA PHE A 202 7.06 -27.52 0.46
C PHE A 202 7.86 -28.76 0.87
N GLU A 203 7.63 -29.29 2.07
CA GLU A 203 8.51 -30.34 2.62
C GLU A 203 8.27 -31.72 1.99
N LYS A 204 7.01 -32.10 1.71
CA LYS A 204 6.70 -33.49 1.33
C LYS A 204 6.43 -33.67 -0.16
N ILE A 205 5.67 -32.76 -0.79
CA ILE A 205 5.43 -32.82 -2.24
C ILE A 205 6.66 -32.31 -3.01
N ASN A 206 7.19 -31.15 -2.65
CA ASN A 206 8.35 -30.57 -3.30
C ASN A 206 9.67 -31.16 -2.81
N ARG A 207 9.76 -31.67 -1.58
CA ARG A 207 11.06 -32.06 -0.98
C ARG A 207 12.03 -30.89 -0.96
N THR A 208 11.53 -29.74 -0.51
CA THR A 208 12.33 -28.61 -0.02
C THR A 208 12.67 -28.90 1.43
N LYS A 209 13.95 -28.80 1.81
CA LYS A 209 14.41 -29.12 3.17
C LYS A 209 14.42 -27.84 4.02
N VAL A 210 13.56 -27.76 5.02
CA VAL A 210 13.57 -26.65 6.00
C VAL A 210 14.51 -27.03 7.15
N VAL A 211 15.44 -26.13 7.50
CA VAL A 211 16.47 -26.35 8.52
C VAL A 211 16.46 -25.22 9.53
N PHE A 212 16.41 -25.56 10.82
CA PHE A 212 16.28 -24.59 11.91
C PHE A 212 17.61 -24.40 12.67
N TYR A 213 17.81 -23.19 13.19
CA TYR A 213 19.04 -22.75 13.83
C TYR A 213 18.75 -21.75 14.96
N GLY A 214 19.70 -21.57 15.88
CA GLY A 214 19.60 -20.64 17.01
C GLY A 214 18.82 -21.22 18.19
N ASP A 215 17.84 -20.48 18.70
CA ASP A 215 17.10 -20.81 19.92
C ASP A 215 16.02 -21.89 19.69
N THR A 216 15.91 -22.83 20.62
CA THR A 216 14.77 -23.77 20.67
C THR A 216 13.54 -23.07 21.23
N VAL A 217 12.73 -22.51 20.34
CA VAL A 217 11.55 -21.73 20.75
C VAL A 217 10.37 -22.61 21.24
N PRO A 218 9.65 -22.25 22.31
CA PRO A 218 8.52 -23.05 22.84
C PRO A 218 7.28 -23.06 21.95
N SER A 219 6.39 -24.03 22.21
CA SER A 219 5.11 -24.20 21.52
C SER A 219 4.00 -23.40 22.19
N LYS A 220 3.07 -22.83 21.39
CA LYS A 220 1.90 -22.04 21.84
C LYS A 220 2.20 -20.72 22.57
N GLU A 221 3.45 -20.26 22.61
CA GLU A 221 3.75 -18.88 23.04
C GLU A 221 3.08 -17.83 22.15
N ARG A 222 2.81 -16.68 22.76
CA ARG A 222 2.20 -15.50 22.17
C ARG A 222 3.29 -14.48 21.86
N VAL A 223 3.56 -14.26 20.57
CA VAL A 223 4.79 -13.57 20.13
C VAL A 223 4.55 -12.56 19.02
N MET A 224 5.46 -11.58 18.95
CA MET A 224 5.70 -10.81 17.74
C MET A 224 6.88 -11.42 17.00
N VAL A 225 6.77 -11.60 15.69
CA VAL A 225 7.81 -12.20 14.83
C VAL A 225 8.37 -11.11 13.93
N ILE A 226 9.67 -10.85 14.00
CA ILE A 226 10.36 -9.92 13.08
C ILE A 226 11.26 -10.70 12.13
N ALA A 227 11.08 -10.49 10.82
CA ALA A 227 11.81 -11.21 9.78
C ALA A 227 12.46 -10.26 8.76
N ASN A 228 13.55 -10.74 8.13
CA ASN A 228 14.09 -10.14 6.92
C ASN A 228 13.25 -10.52 5.68
N HIS A 229 13.28 -9.68 4.65
CA HIS A 229 12.46 -9.82 3.45
C HIS A 229 13.32 -9.93 2.18
N ARG A 230 13.67 -11.16 1.81
CA ARG A 230 14.51 -11.53 0.65
C ARG A 230 13.72 -11.74 -0.65
N THR A 231 12.42 -12.05 -0.59
CA THR A 231 11.55 -12.40 -1.74
C THR A 231 10.07 -12.34 -1.35
N GLU A 232 9.17 -12.26 -2.35
CA GLU A 232 7.73 -12.16 -2.16
C GLU A 232 7.07 -13.38 -1.47
N VAL A 233 7.84 -14.39 -1.09
CA VAL A 233 7.39 -15.64 -0.43
C VAL A 233 7.95 -15.90 0.97
N ASP A 234 8.77 -15.02 1.56
CA ASP A 234 9.40 -15.27 2.89
C ASP A 234 8.37 -15.59 4.00
N TRP A 235 7.27 -14.85 3.98
CA TRP A 235 6.12 -15.00 4.88
C TRP A 235 5.48 -16.39 4.86
N MET A 236 5.67 -17.15 3.78
CA MET A 236 5.17 -18.51 3.62
C MET A 236 6.00 -19.53 4.43
N TYR A 237 7.30 -19.30 4.62
CA TYR A 237 8.15 -20.20 5.42
C TYR A 237 8.07 -19.95 6.93
N LEU A 238 7.49 -18.82 7.34
CA LEU A 238 7.04 -18.65 8.73
C LEU A 238 5.96 -19.67 9.12
N TRP A 239 5.25 -20.27 8.14
CA TRP A 239 4.28 -21.35 8.38
C TRP A 239 4.94 -22.65 8.80
N ASP A 240 6.11 -23.00 8.26
CA ASP A 240 6.84 -24.22 8.64
C ASP A 240 7.31 -24.17 10.10
N LEU A 241 7.59 -22.97 10.62
CA LEU A 241 7.84 -22.72 12.04
C LEU A 241 6.53 -22.71 12.84
N ALA A 242 5.54 -21.91 12.44
CA ALA A 242 4.28 -21.76 13.19
C ALA A 242 3.48 -23.07 13.29
N LEU A 243 3.55 -23.95 12.28
CA LEU A 243 2.95 -25.28 12.31
C LEU A 243 3.58 -26.16 13.38
N ARG A 244 4.92 -26.18 13.47
CA ARG A 244 5.68 -26.94 14.48
C ARG A 244 5.41 -26.46 15.91
N LYS A 245 5.10 -25.18 16.10
CA LYS A 245 4.77 -24.60 17.41
C LYS A 245 3.27 -24.62 17.75
N GLY A 246 2.42 -25.14 16.85
CA GLY A 246 0.98 -25.22 17.03
C GLY A 246 0.23 -23.89 16.89
N CYS A 247 0.86 -22.90 16.27
CA CYS A 247 0.41 -21.51 16.18
C CYS A 247 -0.02 -21.08 14.77
N LEU A 248 0.00 -21.99 13.79
CA LEU A 248 -0.23 -21.67 12.37
C LEU A 248 -1.53 -20.90 12.10
N GLY A 249 -2.62 -21.22 12.80
CA GLY A 249 -3.90 -20.50 12.67
C GLY A 249 -3.93 -19.12 13.33
N HIS A 250 -2.94 -18.81 14.16
CA HIS A 250 -2.84 -17.61 14.98
C HIS A 250 -1.87 -16.58 14.42
N ILE A 251 -1.23 -16.88 13.28
CA ILE A 251 -0.38 -15.91 12.58
C ILE A 251 -1.24 -14.80 11.95
N LYS A 252 -0.89 -13.56 12.25
CA LYS A 252 -1.48 -12.34 11.67
C LYS A 252 -0.37 -11.50 11.07
N TYR A 253 -0.63 -10.82 9.97
CA TYR A 253 0.36 -10.03 9.25
C TYR A 253 0.05 -8.54 9.29
N VAL A 254 1.09 -7.72 9.34
CA VAL A 254 1.05 -6.30 8.95
C VAL A 254 1.35 -6.23 7.45
N LEU A 255 0.41 -5.73 6.65
CA LEU A 255 0.45 -5.81 5.17
C LEU A 255 0.04 -4.50 4.48
N LYS A 256 0.22 -4.40 3.15
CA LYS A 256 -0.18 -3.21 2.38
C LYS A 256 -1.70 -3.18 2.13
N ASP A 257 -2.36 -2.07 2.48
CA ASP A 257 -3.81 -1.85 2.34
C ASP A 257 -4.41 -2.29 1.00
N SER A 258 -3.71 -2.04 -0.11
CA SER A 258 -4.16 -2.42 -1.46
C SER A 258 -4.44 -3.92 -1.63
N LEU A 259 -3.93 -4.79 -0.75
CA LEU A 259 -4.23 -6.23 -0.73
C LEU A 259 -5.60 -6.55 -0.12
N MET A 260 -6.15 -5.69 0.74
CA MET A 260 -7.51 -5.81 1.29
C MET A 260 -8.59 -5.61 0.21
N LYS A 261 -8.21 -5.00 -0.92
CA LYS A 261 -9.10 -4.70 -2.07
C LYS A 261 -9.19 -5.87 -3.06
N LEU A 262 -8.53 -7.00 -2.79
CA LEU A 262 -8.59 -8.20 -3.62
C LEU A 262 -9.95 -8.93 -3.46
N PRO A 263 -10.68 -9.24 -4.55
CA PRO A 263 -11.90 -10.04 -4.48
C PRO A 263 -11.68 -11.39 -3.77
N VAL A 264 -12.62 -11.76 -2.90
CA VAL A 264 -12.59 -12.94 -2.00
C VAL A 264 -11.46 -12.91 -0.95
N PHE A 265 -10.20 -12.75 -1.36
CA PHE A 265 -9.04 -12.80 -0.47
C PHE A 265 -8.96 -11.64 0.52
N GLY A 266 -9.29 -10.42 0.09
CA GLY A 266 -9.31 -9.23 0.96
C GLY A 266 -10.34 -9.34 2.09
N TRP A 267 -11.52 -9.88 1.77
CA TRP A 267 -12.54 -10.23 2.77
C TRP A 267 -12.04 -11.31 3.74
N GLY A 268 -11.28 -12.29 3.24
CA GLY A 268 -10.54 -13.25 4.05
C GLY A 268 -9.53 -12.60 5.00
N PHE A 269 -8.76 -11.60 4.56
CA PHE A 269 -7.81 -10.87 5.41
C PHE A 269 -8.51 -10.08 6.51
N HIS A 270 -9.70 -9.50 6.25
CA HIS A 270 -10.54 -8.90 7.29
C HIS A 270 -11.03 -9.94 8.32
N VAL A 271 -11.49 -11.12 7.88
CA VAL A 271 -11.91 -12.22 8.78
C VAL A 271 -10.78 -12.74 9.65
N LEU A 272 -9.55 -12.77 9.13
CA LEU A 272 -8.34 -13.16 9.86
C LEU A 272 -7.77 -12.02 10.75
N GLU A 273 -8.35 -10.82 10.66
CA GLU A 273 -7.91 -9.60 11.34
C GLU A 273 -6.44 -9.26 11.04
N PHE A 274 -6.01 -9.38 9.78
CA PHE A 274 -4.71 -8.88 9.33
C PHE A 274 -4.73 -7.34 9.32
N VAL A 275 -3.59 -6.71 9.60
CA VAL A 275 -3.47 -5.26 9.83
C VAL A 275 -3.06 -4.56 8.52
N PRO A 276 -3.92 -3.74 7.89
CA PRO A 276 -3.58 -3.02 6.67
C PRO A 276 -2.92 -1.68 6.97
N LEU A 277 -1.82 -1.39 6.27
CA LEU A 277 -1.14 -0.10 6.29
C LEU A 277 -1.06 0.49 4.86
N GLN A 278 -1.32 1.79 4.75
CA GLN A 278 -1.15 2.57 3.52
C GLN A 278 0.33 2.91 3.25
N ARG A 279 1.20 2.75 4.26
CA ARG A 279 2.62 3.15 4.32
C ARG A 279 2.82 4.67 4.50
N LYS A 280 1.88 5.33 5.17
CA LYS A 280 1.89 6.76 5.53
C LYS A 280 1.62 6.89 7.03
N TRP A 281 2.60 7.32 7.82
CA TRP A 281 2.57 7.19 9.29
C TRP A 281 1.35 7.87 9.93
N GLU A 282 1.01 9.05 9.41
CA GLU A 282 -0.02 9.95 9.89
C GLU A 282 -1.44 9.34 9.75
N SER A 283 -1.62 8.43 8.79
CA SER A 283 -2.85 7.65 8.58
C SER A 283 -2.77 6.26 9.23
N ASP A 284 -1.57 5.66 9.25
CA ASP A 284 -1.33 4.29 9.69
C ASP A 284 -1.31 4.15 11.23
N GLU A 285 -0.76 5.12 11.97
CA GLU A 285 -0.65 5.05 13.44
C GLU A 285 -2.00 4.83 14.16
N PRO A 286 -3.08 5.61 13.93
CA PRO A 286 -4.35 5.40 14.62
C PRO A 286 -4.97 4.04 14.28
N VAL A 287 -4.91 3.61 13.02
CA VAL A 287 -5.43 2.29 12.57
C VAL A 287 -4.65 1.15 13.23
N LEU A 288 -3.31 1.25 13.24
CA LEU A 288 -2.42 0.28 13.88
C LEU A 288 -2.71 0.17 15.38
N ARG A 289 -2.73 1.28 16.10
CA ARG A 289 -3.06 1.32 17.55
C ARG A 289 -4.45 0.75 17.83
N GLN A 290 -5.45 1.12 17.03
CA GLN A 290 -6.82 0.61 17.17
C GLN A 290 -6.87 -0.91 17.00
N MET A 291 -6.28 -1.47 15.94
CA MET A 291 -6.30 -2.93 15.71
C MET A 291 -5.52 -3.70 16.78
N LEU A 292 -4.32 -3.24 17.15
CA LEU A 292 -3.47 -3.86 18.18
C LEU A 292 -4.17 -3.92 19.54
N SER A 293 -4.93 -2.88 19.90
CA SER A 293 -5.70 -2.87 21.16
C SER A 293 -6.61 -4.09 21.31
N THR A 294 -7.16 -4.61 20.20
CA THR A 294 -8.06 -5.78 20.19
C THR A 294 -7.34 -7.12 20.38
N PHE A 295 -6.01 -7.13 20.38
CA PHE A 295 -5.16 -8.32 20.55
C PHE A 295 -4.47 -8.37 21.92
N THR A 296 -4.86 -7.53 22.87
CA THR A 296 -4.26 -7.42 24.20
C THR A 296 -4.70 -8.51 25.20
N ASP A 297 -5.82 -9.21 24.96
CA ASP A 297 -6.25 -10.34 25.81
C ASP A 297 -5.27 -11.51 25.69
N ALA A 298 -4.42 -11.66 26.70
CA ALA A 298 -3.40 -12.71 26.83
C ALA A 298 -3.95 -14.14 26.63
N GLN A 299 -5.26 -14.38 26.72
CA GLN A 299 -5.88 -15.69 26.52
C GLN A 299 -6.28 -16.04 25.07
N ASP A 300 -6.14 -15.10 24.12
CA ASP A 300 -6.42 -15.28 22.67
C ASP A 300 -5.09 -15.45 21.89
N PRO A 301 -4.64 -16.65 21.48
CA PRO A 301 -3.28 -16.84 20.96
C PRO A 301 -2.98 -16.02 19.70
N LEU A 302 -1.78 -15.41 19.65
CA LEU A 302 -1.35 -14.43 18.65
C LEU A 302 0.11 -14.65 18.23
N TRP A 303 0.35 -14.71 16.92
CA TRP A 303 1.68 -14.60 16.30
C TRP A 303 1.67 -13.41 15.33
N LEU A 304 2.08 -12.21 15.77
CA LEU A 304 2.07 -11.01 14.93
C LEU A 304 3.35 -10.94 14.08
N ALA A 305 3.26 -11.27 12.80
CA ALA A 305 4.39 -11.25 11.87
C ALA A 305 4.56 -9.89 11.19
N ILE A 306 5.78 -9.34 11.28
CA ILE A 306 6.19 -8.04 10.76
C ILE A 306 7.48 -8.19 9.96
N PHE A 307 7.58 -7.48 8.83
CA PHE A 307 8.80 -7.33 8.04
C PHE A 307 9.25 -5.85 8.10
N PRO A 308 10.10 -5.46 9.08
CA PRO A 308 10.51 -4.06 9.27
C PRO A 308 11.16 -3.38 8.06
N GLU A 309 11.72 -4.12 7.10
CA GLU A 309 12.21 -3.59 5.82
C GLU A 309 11.10 -2.90 5.00
N GLY A 310 9.84 -3.27 5.22
CA GLY A 310 8.65 -2.70 4.55
C GLY A 310 8.51 -3.05 3.07
N THR A 311 9.50 -3.71 2.47
CA THR A 311 9.51 -4.24 1.11
C THR A 311 10.62 -5.28 0.93
N ASP A 312 10.41 -6.15 -0.05
CA ASP A 312 11.33 -7.13 -0.60
C ASP A 312 12.68 -6.51 -1.01
N PHE A 313 13.78 -7.14 -0.60
CA PHE A 313 15.15 -6.76 -0.94
C PHE A 313 15.40 -6.79 -2.45
N THR A 314 15.96 -5.71 -2.99
CA THR A 314 16.65 -5.71 -4.29
C THR A 314 18.00 -5.01 -4.13
N GLU A 315 18.97 -5.28 -5.00
CA GLU A 315 20.26 -4.59 -4.94
C GLU A 315 20.14 -3.07 -5.06
N GLN A 316 19.18 -2.59 -5.85
CA GLN A 316 18.96 -1.15 -6.03
C GLN A 316 18.39 -0.52 -4.75
N LYS A 317 17.37 -1.14 -4.15
CA LYS A 317 16.83 -0.70 -2.85
C LYS A 317 17.92 -0.72 -1.76
N CYS A 318 18.79 -1.74 -1.78
CA CYS A 318 19.93 -1.85 -0.87
C CYS A 318 20.88 -0.66 -1.05
N LYS A 319 21.35 -0.38 -2.27
CA LYS A 319 22.23 0.77 -2.59
C LYS A 319 21.62 2.11 -2.17
N ASN A 320 20.32 2.34 -2.45
CA ASN A 320 19.62 3.55 -2.02
C ASN A 320 19.60 3.67 -0.47
N ARG A 321 19.32 2.58 0.26
CA ARG A 321 19.32 2.58 1.74
C ARG A 321 20.72 2.68 2.35
N GLN A 322 21.76 2.16 1.67
CA GLN A 322 23.16 2.32 2.07
C GLN A 322 23.60 3.79 1.99
N ASN A 323 23.25 4.49 0.90
CA ASN A 323 23.55 5.92 0.73
C ASN A 323 22.88 6.75 1.84
N PHE A 324 21.59 6.51 2.10
CA PHE A 324 20.85 7.16 3.20
C PHE A 324 21.49 6.88 4.56
N ALA A 325 21.77 5.61 4.90
CA ALA A 325 22.37 5.24 6.18
C ALA A 325 23.73 5.92 6.41
N ALA A 326 24.56 6.01 5.37
CA ALA A 326 25.84 6.71 5.42
C ALA A 326 25.71 8.23 5.63
N GLN A 327 24.64 8.87 5.13
CA GLN A 327 24.35 10.29 5.35
C GLN A 327 23.88 10.58 6.79
N VAL A 328 23.03 9.72 7.36
CA VAL A 328 22.46 9.92 8.71
C VAL A 328 23.22 9.21 9.84
N GLY A 329 24.40 8.64 9.55
CA GLY A 329 25.26 7.99 10.55
C GLY A 329 24.77 6.63 11.07
N LEU A 330 23.88 5.96 10.33
CA LEU A 330 23.32 4.65 10.68
C LEU A 330 24.12 3.49 10.08
N PRO A 331 24.00 2.25 10.63
CA PRO A 331 24.72 1.09 10.11
C PRO A 331 24.43 0.81 8.63
N VAL A 332 25.51 0.68 7.84
CA VAL A 332 25.44 0.32 6.41
C VAL A 332 25.30 -1.20 6.30
N LEU A 333 24.16 -1.68 5.80
CA LEU A 333 23.81 -3.10 5.67
C LEU A 333 23.92 -3.55 4.20
N TYR A 334 24.19 -4.84 3.94
CA TYR A 334 24.52 -5.37 2.60
C TYR A 334 23.59 -6.50 2.10
N ASN A 335 22.84 -7.13 3.00
CA ASN A 335 22.07 -8.35 2.80
C ASN A 335 20.59 -8.19 3.21
N VAL A 336 20.28 -7.14 3.96
CA VAL A 336 18.95 -6.67 4.36
C VAL A 336 18.88 -5.17 4.13
N LEU A 337 17.67 -4.62 4.02
CA LEU A 337 17.42 -3.18 4.05
C LEU A 337 17.41 -2.68 5.51
N LEU A 338 17.69 -1.39 5.69
CA LEU A 338 17.56 -0.70 6.98
C LEU A 338 16.09 -0.75 7.46
N PRO A 339 15.80 -1.19 8.71
CA PRO A 339 14.44 -1.40 9.19
C PRO A 339 13.72 -0.09 9.53
N LYS A 340 12.41 -0.03 9.28
CA LYS A 340 11.52 1.05 9.74
C LYS A 340 11.07 0.75 11.18
N THR A 341 11.44 1.62 12.13
CA THR A 341 11.28 1.34 13.57
C THR A 341 9.88 1.64 14.11
N LYS A 342 9.27 2.77 13.73
CA LYS A 342 8.00 3.27 14.33
C LYS A 342 6.89 2.21 14.46
N GLY A 343 6.62 1.46 13.39
CA GLY A 343 5.59 0.41 13.38
C GLY A 343 5.90 -0.76 14.33
N PHE A 344 7.17 -1.16 14.45
CA PHE A 344 7.61 -2.14 15.44
C PHE A 344 7.48 -1.60 16.86
N CYS A 345 7.86 -0.33 17.08
CA CYS A 345 7.79 0.30 18.39
C CYS A 345 6.35 0.36 18.91
N VAL A 346 5.37 0.76 18.08
CA VAL A 346 3.95 0.77 18.46
C VAL A 346 3.38 -0.65 18.65
N CYS A 347 3.79 -1.63 17.84
CA CYS A 347 3.40 -3.03 18.07
C CYS A 347 3.92 -3.55 19.43
N LEU A 348 5.16 -3.22 19.78
CA LEU A 348 5.77 -3.58 21.06
C LEU A 348 5.12 -2.82 22.23
N GLU A 349 4.89 -1.52 22.10
CA GLU A 349 4.27 -0.65 23.09
C GLU A 349 2.89 -1.18 23.51
N VAL A 350 1.99 -1.41 22.54
CA VAL A 350 0.60 -1.81 22.80
C VAL A 350 0.50 -3.27 23.27
N LEU A 351 1.37 -4.17 22.80
CA LEU A 351 1.27 -5.61 23.10
C LEU A 351 2.19 -6.10 24.23
N ARG A 352 3.19 -5.32 24.69
CA ARG A 352 4.17 -5.75 25.71
C ARG A 352 3.56 -6.35 26.98
N GLY A 353 2.41 -5.86 27.42
CA GLY A 353 1.69 -6.42 28.58
C GLY A 353 1.04 -7.80 28.35
N SER A 354 1.18 -8.38 27.15
CA SER A 354 0.55 -9.64 26.74
C SER A 354 1.49 -10.63 26.05
N LEU A 355 2.61 -10.19 25.47
CA LEU A 355 3.55 -11.03 24.73
C LEU A 355 4.50 -11.78 25.67
N ASP A 356 4.82 -13.03 25.34
CA ASP A 356 5.87 -13.79 26.02
C ASP A 356 7.27 -13.35 25.54
N ALA A 357 7.42 -13.17 24.22
CA ALA A 357 8.69 -12.91 23.55
C ALA A 357 8.53 -12.22 22.18
N VAL A 358 9.63 -11.70 21.66
CA VAL A 358 9.83 -11.43 20.24
C VAL A 358 10.70 -12.53 19.64
N TYR A 359 10.25 -13.11 18.52
CA TYR A 359 11.03 -14.05 17.73
C TYR A 359 11.71 -13.28 16.59
N ASP A 360 13.04 -13.16 16.69
CA ASP A 360 13.89 -12.52 15.70
C ASP A 360 14.39 -13.56 14.68
N VAL A 361 13.73 -13.63 13.53
CA VAL A 361 13.85 -14.69 12.54
C VAL A 361 14.69 -14.24 11.34
N THR A 362 15.71 -15.01 10.97
CA THR A 362 16.56 -14.75 9.81
C THR A 362 16.43 -15.91 8.82
N ILE A 363 15.86 -15.62 7.64
CA ILE A 363 15.62 -16.58 6.57
C ILE A 363 16.70 -16.44 5.49
N ALA A 364 17.28 -17.57 5.07
CA ALA A 364 18.18 -17.68 3.94
C ALA A 364 17.82 -18.87 3.06
N TYR A 365 18.13 -18.76 1.76
CA TYR A 365 17.87 -19.79 0.77
C TYR A 365 19.18 -20.32 0.19
N LYS A 366 19.25 -21.64 0.02
CA LYS A 366 20.40 -22.27 -0.62
C LYS A 366 20.28 -22.18 -2.15
N ASN A 367 21.36 -21.73 -2.78
CA ASN A 367 21.47 -21.34 -4.19
C ASN A 367 20.66 -20.08 -4.55
N ASN A 368 19.32 -20.15 -4.55
CA ASN A 368 18.44 -19.15 -5.17
C ASN A 368 17.33 -18.70 -4.21
N CYS A 369 16.98 -17.42 -4.23
CA CYS A 369 15.70 -16.96 -3.66
C CYS A 369 14.56 -17.45 -4.58
N PRO A 370 13.55 -18.18 -4.07
CA PRO A 370 12.48 -18.78 -4.88
C PRO A 370 11.36 -17.80 -5.19
N SER A 371 10.78 -17.84 -6.38
CA SER A 371 9.51 -17.13 -6.65
C SER A 371 8.28 -17.94 -6.19
N PHE A 372 7.11 -17.31 -6.14
CA PHE A 372 5.83 -18.00 -5.93
C PHE A 372 5.62 -19.20 -6.87
N LEU A 373 5.96 -19.07 -8.15
CA LEU A 373 5.82 -20.16 -9.12
C LEU A 373 6.86 -21.27 -8.92
N ASP A 374 8.06 -20.95 -8.41
CA ASP A 374 9.06 -21.96 -8.08
C ASP A 374 8.56 -22.87 -6.95
N ASN A 375 7.86 -22.30 -5.97
CA ASN A 375 7.14 -23.03 -4.93
C ASN A 375 5.97 -23.87 -5.49
N VAL A 376 5.14 -23.32 -6.39
CA VAL A 376 4.01 -24.09 -6.97
C VAL A 376 4.47 -25.31 -7.77
N PHE A 377 5.53 -25.16 -8.58
CA PHE A 377 6.03 -26.26 -9.42
C PHE A 377 7.11 -27.13 -8.74
N GLY A 378 7.72 -26.65 -7.64
CA GLY A 378 8.78 -27.32 -6.90
C GLY A 378 10.12 -27.29 -7.64
N LEU A 379 10.52 -26.12 -8.12
CA LEU A 379 11.77 -25.88 -8.86
C LEU A 379 12.89 -25.46 -7.91
N ASP A 380 12.58 -24.46 -7.07
CA ASP A 380 13.37 -23.89 -5.98
C ASP A 380 12.41 -23.56 -4.81
N PRO A 381 12.90 -23.46 -3.57
CA PRO A 381 14.29 -23.60 -3.15
C PRO A 381 14.62 -25.06 -2.83
N SER A 382 15.91 -25.39 -2.89
CA SER A 382 16.42 -26.71 -2.45
C SER A 382 16.35 -26.89 -0.92
N GLU A 383 16.88 -25.91 -0.20
CA GLU A 383 16.94 -25.85 1.25
C GLU A 383 16.59 -24.42 1.71
N VAL A 384 15.77 -24.30 2.74
CA VAL A 384 15.42 -23.06 3.44
C VAL A 384 16.02 -23.14 4.83
N HIS A 385 16.80 -22.13 5.21
CA HIS A 385 17.48 -22.08 6.49
C HIS A 385 16.85 -20.96 7.31
N ILE A 386 16.39 -21.28 8.52
CA ILE A 386 15.64 -20.38 9.40
C ILE A 386 16.35 -20.33 10.75
N HIS A 387 17.10 -19.27 10.98
CA HIS A 387 17.70 -18.98 12.29
C HIS A 387 16.72 -18.16 13.13
N VAL A 388 16.41 -18.61 14.34
CA VAL A 388 15.48 -17.94 15.25
C VAL A 388 16.23 -17.53 16.51
N ARG A 389 16.06 -16.28 16.94
CA ARG A 389 16.41 -15.84 18.29
C ARG A 389 15.12 -15.58 19.07
N ARG A 390 15.04 -16.01 20.33
CA ARG A 390 13.91 -15.74 21.23
C ARG A 390 14.33 -14.75 22.29
N ILE A 391 13.84 -13.52 22.18
CA ILE A 391 14.11 -12.46 23.15
C ILE A 391 12.85 -12.27 24.02
N PRO A 392 12.89 -12.56 25.33
CA PRO A 392 11.79 -12.26 26.25
C PRO A 392 11.38 -10.78 26.15
N VAL A 393 10.08 -10.47 26.27
CA VAL A 393 9.61 -9.07 26.09
C VAL A 393 10.12 -8.12 27.19
N THR A 394 10.56 -8.67 28.33
CA THR A 394 11.24 -7.99 29.44
C THR A 394 12.64 -7.47 29.09
N ASP A 395 13.29 -8.11 28.12
CA ASP A 395 14.71 -7.91 27.81
C ASP A 395 14.89 -6.91 26.65
N ILE A 396 13.78 -6.45 26.07
CA ILE A 396 13.71 -5.44 25.02
C ILE A 396 13.40 -4.09 25.68
N PRO A 397 14.19 -3.02 25.42
CA PRO A 397 13.98 -1.71 26.03
C PRO A 397 12.58 -1.13 25.84
N SER A 398 12.11 -0.37 26.83
CA SER A 398 10.73 0.16 26.86
C SER A 398 10.54 1.53 26.22
N SER A 399 11.60 2.31 25.98
CA SER A 399 11.49 3.59 25.26
C SER A 399 11.44 3.39 23.74
N GLU A 400 10.83 4.32 23.00
CA GLU A 400 10.81 4.28 21.53
C GLU A 400 12.23 4.37 20.92
N ALA A 401 13.10 5.19 21.52
CA ALA A 401 14.48 5.36 21.06
C ALA A 401 15.33 4.10 21.26
N ASP A 402 15.28 3.50 22.46
CA ASP A 402 16.09 2.31 22.77
C ASP A 402 15.55 1.06 22.05
N SER A 403 14.22 0.94 21.88
CA SER A 403 13.63 -0.15 21.09
C SER A 403 13.84 0.02 19.59
N SER A 404 13.92 1.26 19.08
CA SER A 404 14.39 1.57 17.72
C SER A 404 15.84 1.14 17.50
N ALA A 405 16.73 1.49 18.43
CA ALA A 405 18.14 1.08 18.38
C ALA A 405 18.30 -0.44 18.42
N TRP A 406 17.60 -1.13 19.34
CA TRP A 406 17.57 -2.59 19.45
C TRP A 406 17.11 -3.27 18.14
N LEU A 407 16.17 -2.67 17.41
CA LEU A 407 15.72 -3.20 16.12
C LEU A 407 16.79 -3.05 15.04
N ILE A 408 17.46 -1.90 15.00
CA ILE A 408 18.57 -1.63 14.06
C ILE A 408 19.74 -2.58 14.33
N ASP A 409 20.12 -2.79 15.59
CA ASP A 409 21.17 -3.75 15.99
C ASP A 409 20.78 -5.20 15.67
N SER A 410 19.50 -5.57 15.85
CA SER A 410 19.02 -6.88 15.43
C SER A 410 19.15 -7.08 13.91
N PHE A 411 18.83 -6.07 13.10
CA PHE A 411 19.05 -6.12 11.64
C PHE A 411 20.53 -6.12 11.24
N HIS A 412 21.40 -5.43 11.98
CA HIS A 412 22.85 -5.53 11.84
C HIS A 412 23.40 -6.93 12.17
N LEU A 413 22.76 -7.66 13.10
CA LEU A 413 23.05 -9.08 13.33
C LEU A 413 22.53 -9.97 12.18
N LYS A 414 21.33 -9.72 11.64
CA LYS A 414 20.82 -10.43 10.45
C LYS A 414 21.79 -10.29 9.26
N ASP A 415 22.34 -9.09 9.07
CA ASP A 415 23.28 -8.82 7.98
C ASP A 415 24.58 -9.65 8.10
N LYS A 416 25.11 -9.78 9.31
CA LYS A 416 26.26 -10.63 9.63
C LYS A 416 25.95 -12.12 9.44
N LEU A 417 24.79 -12.58 9.93
CA LEU A 417 24.33 -13.96 9.75
C LEU A 417 24.22 -14.32 8.26
N LEU A 418 23.64 -13.44 7.44
CA LEU A 418 23.51 -13.64 5.99
C LEU A 418 24.85 -13.56 5.24
N SER A 419 25.76 -12.69 5.69
CA SER A 419 27.13 -12.62 5.16
C SER A 419 27.89 -13.92 5.40
N ASN A 420 27.82 -14.46 6.63
CA ASN A 420 28.40 -15.76 6.98
C ASN A 420 27.73 -16.90 6.21
N PHE A 421 26.40 -16.87 6.08
CA PHE A 421 25.63 -17.88 5.33
C PHE A 421 26.07 -17.98 3.86
N LYS A 422 26.36 -16.87 3.19
CA LYS A 422 26.87 -16.87 1.80
C LYS A 422 28.17 -17.65 1.63
N ILE A 423 28.99 -17.74 2.69
CA ILE A 423 30.27 -18.46 2.70
C ILE A 423 30.06 -19.91 3.18
N GLN A 424 29.27 -20.10 4.24
CA GLN A 424 29.17 -21.35 4.99
C GLN A 424 28.01 -22.27 4.52
N SER A 425 27.01 -21.74 3.81
CA SER A 425 25.75 -22.42 3.46
C SER A 425 24.97 -23.01 4.66
N HIS A 426 25.23 -22.50 5.86
CA HIS A 426 24.48 -22.76 7.09
C HIS A 426 24.58 -21.54 8.02
N PHE A 427 23.71 -21.50 9.04
CA PHE A 427 23.79 -20.58 10.16
C PHE A 427 24.47 -21.28 11.36
N PRO A 428 24.95 -20.54 12.39
CA PRO A 428 25.40 -21.15 13.65
C PRO A 428 24.27 -21.92 14.36
N ASP A 429 24.66 -22.78 15.31
CA ASP A 429 23.76 -23.44 16.27
C ASP A 429 22.58 -24.21 15.63
N PRO A 430 22.84 -25.31 14.89
CA PRO A 430 21.78 -26.08 14.23
C PRO A 430 20.85 -26.78 15.23
N VAL A 431 19.55 -26.52 15.10
CA VAL A 431 18.51 -27.04 15.99
C VAL A 431 17.76 -28.19 15.32
N SER A 432 17.72 -29.34 15.98
CA SER A 432 16.80 -30.41 15.62
C SER A 432 15.35 -29.98 15.89
N GLN A 433 14.50 -30.02 14.87
CA GLN A 433 13.06 -29.82 14.98
C GLN A 433 12.34 -31.04 14.41
N GLU A 434 11.13 -31.33 14.90
CA GLU A 434 10.32 -32.44 14.37
C GLU A 434 10.11 -32.27 12.85
N GLU A 435 10.29 -33.36 12.10
CA GLU A 435 9.81 -33.42 10.72
C GLU A 435 8.28 -33.36 10.67
N LEU A 436 7.72 -32.69 9.65
CA LEU A 436 6.29 -32.76 9.41
C LEU A 436 5.86 -34.22 9.18
N SER A 437 4.89 -34.70 9.96
CA SER A 437 4.39 -36.07 9.82
C SER A 437 3.57 -36.21 8.55
N SER A 438 4.08 -36.97 7.58
CA SER A 438 3.41 -37.24 6.30
C SER A 438 1.98 -37.77 6.48
N PHE A 439 1.71 -38.54 7.55
CA PHE A 439 0.36 -39.00 7.89
C PHE A 439 -0.56 -37.85 8.33
N LYS A 440 -0.10 -36.97 9.24
CA LYS A 440 -0.89 -35.80 9.68
C LYS A 440 -1.20 -34.87 8.50
N CYS A 441 -0.21 -34.61 7.65
CA CYS A 441 -0.39 -33.76 6.47
C CYS A 441 -1.35 -34.37 5.44
N LEU A 442 -1.22 -35.68 5.15
CA LEU A 442 -2.12 -36.38 4.24
C LEU A 442 -3.56 -36.46 4.80
N ALA A 443 -3.72 -36.72 6.09
CA ALA A 443 -5.04 -36.73 6.73
C ALA A 443 -5.74 -35.36 6.63
N ASN A 444 -5.01 -34.27 6.86
CA ASN A 444 -5.52 -32.90 6.67
C ASN A 444 -5.87 -32.59 5.20
N PHE A 445 -5.00 -32.97 4.26
CA PHE A 445 -5.27 -32.81 2.83
C PHE A 445 -6.54 -33.56 2.40
N MET A 446 -6.69 -34.83 2.82
CA MET A 446 -7.87 -35.63 2.52
C MET A 446 -9.14 -35.07 3.18
N LEU A 447 -9.06 -34.58 4.43
CA LEU A 447 -10.17 -33.92 5.11
C LEU A 447 -10.67 -32.69 4.33
N LEU A 448 -9.76 -31.82 3.88
CA LEU A 448 -10.12 -30.64 3.08
C LEU A 448 -10.65 -31.03 1.69
N LEU A 449 -10.05 -32.03 1.04
CA LEU A 449 -10.49 -32.52 -0.26
C LEU A 449 -11.90 -33.14 -0.20
N PHE A 450 -12.20 -33.96 0.82
CA PHE A 450 -13.54 -34.52 1.02
C PHE A 450 -14.58 -33.44 1.37
N SER A 451 -14.23 -32.47 2.22
CA SER A 451 -15.09 -31.33 2.53
C SER A 451 -15.40 -30.50 1.29
N HIS A 452 -14.37 -30.17 0.48
CA HIS A 452 -14.52 -29.47 -0.78
C HIS A 452 -15.41 -30.24 -1.77
N LEU A 453 -15.14 -31.52 -2.02
CA LEU A 453 -15.92 -32.35 -2.94
C LEU A 453 -17.39 -32.48 -2.50
N ARG A 454 -17.65 -32.60 -1.19
CA ARG A 454 -19.03 -32.59 -0.65
C ARG A 454 -19.72 -31.25 -0.87
N THR A 455 -19.07 -30.13 -0.59
CA THR A 455 -19.65 -28.79 -0.79
C THR A 455 -19.93 -28.50 -2.28
N VAL A 456 -19.00 -28.88 -3.16
CA VAL A 456 -19.17 -28.74 -4.62
C VAL A 456 -20.28 -29.64 -5.15
N LEU A 457 -20.37 -30.90 -4.71
CA LEU A 457 -21.47 -31.80 -5.09
C LEU A 457 -22.83 -31.30 -4.56
N PHE A 458 -22.88 -30.78 -3.33
CA PHE A 458 -24.08 -30.13 -2.79
C PHE A 458 -24.50 -28.92 -3.62
N PHE A 459 -23.55 -28.06 -4.01
CA PHE A 459 -23.83 -26.91 -4.88
C PHE A 459 -24.38 -27.36 -6.24
N PHE A 460 -23.71 -28.29 -6.94
CA PHE A 460 -24.19 -28.80 -8.23
C PHE A 460 -25.57 -29.46 -8.13
N THR A 461 -25.81 -30.33 -7.14
CA THR A 461 -27.13 -30.95 -6.95
C THR A 461 -28.21 -29.92 -6.62
N LYS A 462 -27.89 -28.85 -5.86
CA LYS A 462 -28.84 -27.76 -5.60
C LYS A 462 -29.12 -26.92 -6.84
N VAL A 463 -28.12 -26.53 -7.63
CA VAL A 463 -28.30 -25.80 -8.90
C VAL A 463 -29.15 -26.63 -9.88
N ILE A 464 -28.84 -27.92 -10.06
CA ILE A 464 -29.61 -28.82 -10.91
C ILE A 464 -31.06 -28.98 -10.40
N SER A 465 -31.27 -29.10 -9.08
CA SER A 465 -32.62 -29.15 -8.52
C SER A 465 -33.41 -27.84 -8.71
N SER A 466 -32.73 -26.69 -8.65
CA SER A 466 -33.34 -25.38 -8.92
C SER A 466 -33.79 -25.29 -10.39
N MET A 467 -32.93 -25.70 -11.33
CA MET A 467 -33.23 -25.78 -12.77
C MET A 467 -34.36 -26.77 -13.11
N ALA A 468 -34.63 -27.76 -12.26
CA ALA A 468 -35.80 -28.64 -12.39
C ALA A 468 -37.09 -27.99 -11.84
N ILE A 469 -36.99 -27.22 -10.75
CA ILE A 469 -38.12 -26.54 -10.08
C ILE A 469 -38.63 -25.32 -10.87
N THR A 470 -37.78 -24.69 -11.70
CA THR A 470 -38.13 -23.60 -12.63
C THR A 470 -39.09 -24.00 -13.77
N SER A 471 -39.73 -25.17 -13.69
CA SER A 471 -40.79 -25.64 -14.58
C SER A 471 -42.21 -25.22 -14.14
N THR A 472 -42.34 -24.42 -13.06
CA THR A 472 -43.64 -24.03 -12.48
C THR A 472 -43.94 -22.53 -12.62
N PRO A 473 -45.14 -22.12 -13.09
CA PRO A 473 -45.45 -20.73 -13.46
C PRO A 473 -45.49 -19.76 -12.26
N THR A 474 -45.77 -20.27 -11.05
CA THR A 474 -45.72 -19.48 -9.80
C THR A 474 -44.32 -18.98 -9.49
N PHE A 475 -43.26 -19.72 -9.87
CA PHE A 475 -41.88 -19.30 -9.64
C PHE A 475 -41.50 -18.10 -10.52
N HIS A 476 -41.96 -18.05 -11.78
CA HIS A 476 -41.72 -16.91 -12.66
C HIS A 476 -42.36 -15.61 -12.16
N LEU A 477 -43.58 -15.68 -11.61
CA LEU A 477 -44.26 -14.50 -11.05
C LEU A 477 -43.54 -13.96 -9.79
N LEU A 478 -43.11 -14.86 -8.90
CA LEU A 478 -42.31 -14.49 -7.74
C LEU A 478 -40.93 -13.95 -8.13
N LEU A 479 -40.30 -14.53 -9.15
CA LEU A 479 -39.00 -14.07 -9.67
C LEU A 479 -39.11 -12.68 -10.32
N LEU A 480 -40.19 -12.38 -11.05
CA LEU A 480 -40.48 -11.04 -11.57
C LEU A 480 -40.68 -10.01 -10.46
N LEU A 481 -41.38 -10.37 -9.38
CA LEU A 481 -41.56 -9.52 -8.19
C LEU A 481 -40.24 -9.32 -7.40
N LEU A 482 -39.34 -10.29 -7.40
CA LEU A 482 -38.01 -10.15 -6.79
C LEU A 482 -37.03 -9.36 -7.65
N PHE A 483 -37.09 -9.50 -8.99
CA PHE A 483 -36.26 -8.70 -9.90
C PHE A 483 -36.68 -7.22 -9.93
N SER A 484 -37.97 -6.90 -9.77
CA SER A 484 -38.43 -5.50 -9.64
C SER A 484 -38.12 -4.85 -8.29
N LEU A 485 -37.71 -5.64 -7.29
CA LEU A 485 -37.15 -5.16 -6.01
C LEU A 485 -35.61 -5.28 -5.92
N GLY A 486 -34.96 -5.89 -6.92
CA GLY A 486 -33.59 -6.37 -6.83
C GLY A 486 -32.49 -5.43 -7.37
N ASN A 487 -32.85 -4.31 -8.00
CA ASN A 487 -31.91 -3.40 -8.66
C ASN A 487 -31.92 -1.98 -8.08
N VAL A 488 -31.61 -1.84 -6.79
CA VAL A 488 -31.03 -0.59 -6.26
C VAL A 488 -29.52 -0.71 -6.36
N GLY A 489 -28.97 -0.32 -7.51
CA GLY A 489 -27.53 -0.22 -7.69
C GLY A 489 -26.99 0.92 -6.83
N TYR A 490 -26.10 0.63 -5.89
CA TYR A 490 -25.37 1.65 -5.12
C TYR A 490 -24.32 2.30 -6.04
N GLY A 491 -24.74 3.33 -6.77
CA GLY A 491 -23.89 4.14 -7.63
C GLY A 491 -24.41 5.57 -7.70
N THR A 492 -23.50 6.53 -7.68
CA THR A 492 -23.81 7.97 -7.70
C THR A 492 -24.37 8.36 -9.06
N VAL A 493 -25.55 8.97 -9.09
CA VAL A 493 -26.19 9.45 -10.32
C VAL A 493 -25.79 10.89 -10.59
N PHE A 494 -25.06 11.10 -11.68
CA PHE A 494 -24.85 12.40 -12.29
C PHE A 494 -26.01 12.70 -13.24
N THR A 495 -26.72 13.80 -13.01
CA THR A 495 -27.68 14.35 -13.96
C THR A 495 -27.02 15.53 -14.67
N LEU A 496 -26.73 15.40 -15.96
CA LEU A 496 -26.19 16.50 -16.77
C LEU A 496 -27.36 17.18 -17.47
N GLN A 497 -27.55 18.47 -17.23
CA GLN A 497 -28.62 19.30 -17.81
C GLN A 497 -28.04 20.48 -18.58
N ASN A 498 -28.55 20.72 -19.78
CA ASN A 498 -28.19 21.90 -20.57
C ASN A 498 -29.24 23.01 -20.42
N GLN A 499 -28.92 24.10 -19.71
CA GLN A 499 -29.73 25.32 -19.65
C GLN A 499 -29.24 26.40 -20.64
N CYS A 500 -28.20 26.14 -21.43
CA CYS A 500 -27.77 27.04 -22.49
C CYS A 500 -28.81 27.07 -23.62
N SER A 501 -28.96 28.22 -24.28
CA SER A 501 -29.83 28.41 -25.46
C SER A 501 -29.32 27.72 -26.75
N TYR A 502 -28.28 26.90 -26.63
CA TYR A 502 -27.58 26.23 -27.72
C TYR A 502 -27.18 24.81 -27.29
N THR A 503 -26.99 23.93 -28.27
CA THR A 503 -26.51 22.56 -28.04
C THR A 503 -25.09 22.59 -27.46
N VAL A 504 -24.86 21.79 -26.43
CA VAL A 504 -23.51 21.46 -25.94
C VAL A 504 -23.22 19.99 -26.24
N TRP A 505 -21.95 19.64 -26.35
CA TRP A 505 -21.51 18.25 -26.49
C TRP A 505 -20.67 17.88 -25.28
N PRO A 506 -21.26 17.31 -24.21
CA PRO A 506 -20.49 16.94 -23.03
C PRO A 506 -19.36 15.96 -23.39
N GLY A 507 -18.19 16.18 -22.81
CA GLY A 507 -17.09 15.21 -22.76
C GLY A 507 -16.99 14.63 -21.35
N THR A 508 -16.55 13.37 -21.25
CA THR A 508 -16.28 12.73 -19.96
C THR A 508 -14.93 12.03 -19.99
N LEU A 509 -14.23 11.99 -18.85
CA LEU A 509 -12.97 11.26 -18.71
C LEU A 509 -12.88 10.63 -17.32
N SER A 510 -12.54 9.34 -17.27
CA SER A 510 -12.22 8.61 -16.05
C SER A 510 -10.75 8.81 -15.70
N GLY A 511 -10.47 9.41 -14.54
CA GLY A 511 -9.11 9.69 -14.06
C GLY A 511 -8.42 8.49 -13.43
N ASN A 512 -9.18 7.52 -12.89
CA ASN A 512 -8.64 6.34 -12.22
C ASN A 512 -8.81 5.02 -12.99
N GLY A 513 -9.26 5.08 -14.25
CA GLY A 513 -9.45 3.89 -15.10
C GLY A 513 -10.70 3.06 -14.78
N ALA A 514 -11.59 3.56 -13.91
CA ALA A 514 -12.96 3.06 -13.82
C ALA A 514 -13.75 3.31 -15.12
N GLY A 515 -14.94 2.74 -15.25
CA GLY A 515 -15.77 2.86 -16.46
C GLY A 515 -15.96 4.31 -16.96
N ILE A 516 -15.83 4.49 -18.27
CA ILE A 516 -16.06 5.78 -18.92
C ILE A 516 -17.57 6.02 -18.99
N LEU A 517 -18.03 7.16 -18.46
CA LEU A 517 -19.46 7.46 -18.36
C LEU A 517 -19.97 8.08 -19.66
N GLY A 518 -21.16 7.68 -20.14
CA GLY A 518 -21.73 8.18 -21.39
C GLY A 518 -20.81 7.97 -22.62
N ASP A 519 -20.08 6.86 -22.65
CA ASP A 519 -19.10 6.49 -23.68
C ASP A 519 -18.02 7.56 -23.98
N GLY A 520 -17.75 8.47 -23.05
CA GLY A 520 -16.75 9.53 -23.19
C GLY A 520 -17.26 10.81 -23.85
N GLY A 521 -18.47 10.82 -24.42
CA GLY A 521 -19.09 12.03 -24.92
C GLY A 521 -20.28 11.81 -25.85
N PHE A 522 -21.18 12.79 -25.87
CA PHE A 522 -22.48 12.74 -26.53
C PHE A 522 -22.98 14.16 -26.88
N VAL A 523 -24.16 14.25 -27.49
CA VAL A 523 -24.87 15.51 -27.78
C VAL A 523 -25.87 15.79 -26.66
N LEU A 524 -26.04 17.05 -26.24
CA LEU A 524 -27.04 17.47 -25.27
C LEU A 524 -27.70 18.80 -25.70
N GLN A 525 -28.93 18.74 -26.20
CA GLN A 525 -29.67 19.86 -26.76
C GLN A 525 -30.10 20.87 -25.68
N SER A 526 -30.46 22.09 -26.09
CA SER A 526 -31.00 23.13 -25.19
C SER A 526 -32.23 22.62 -24.43
N GLY A 527 -32.18 22.60 -23.11
CA GLY A 527 -33.23 22.09 -22.22
C GLY A 527 -33.21 20.57 -21.99
N GLU A 528 -32.32 19.83 -22.65
CA GLU A 528 -32.19 18.38 -22.47
C GLU A 528 -31.51 18.02 -21.14
N SER A 529 -31.73 16.80 -20.66
CA SER A 529 -31.04 16.26 -19.48
C SER A 529 -30.81 14.76 -19.63
N VAL A 530 -29.65 14.28 -19.17
CA VAL A 530 -29.26 12.86 -19.19
C VAL A 530 -28.75 12.41 -17.82
N HIS A 531 -28.99 11.14 -17.49
CA HIS A 531 -28.51 10.54 -16.24
C HIS A 531 -27.38 9.54 -16.54
N LEU A 532 -26.25 9.68 -15.84
CA LEU A 532 -25.09 8.80 -15.91
C LEU A 532 -24.81 8.24 -14.50
N THR A 533 -24.76 6.92 -14.35
CA THR A 533 -24.49 6.28 -13.05
C THR A 533 -23.01 5.91 -12.92
N ALA A 534 -22.35 6.45 -11.91
CA ALA A 534 -20.98 6.15 -11.57
C ALA A 534 -20.87 5.00 -10.54
N PRO A 535 -19.88 4.11 -10.66
CA PRO A 535 -19.59 3.13 -9.61
C PRO A 535 -19.00 3.82 -8.36
N PRO A 536 -19.11 3.22 -7.16
CA PRO A 536 -18.39 3.68 -5.98
C PRO A 536 -16.88 3.72 -6.23
N GLY A 537 -16.20 4.76 -5.73
CA GLY A 537 -14.78 5.00 -6.00
C GLY A 537 -14.48 5.56 -7.39
N TRP A 538 -15.47 5.99 -8.18
CA TRP A 538 -15.22 6.65 -9.47
C TRP A 538 -14.53 8.01 -9.27
N SER A 539 -13.51 8.30 -10.07
CA SER A 539 -12.84 9.60 -10.10
C SER A 539 -12.64 10.01 -11.55
N GLY A 540 -12.96 11.25 -11.88
CA GLY A 540 -13.04 11.71 -13.25
C GLY A 540 -13.63 13.11 -13.38
N ARG A 541 -13.82 13.55 -14.62
CA ARG A 541 -14.24 14.92 -14.94
C ARG A 541 -15.21 14.99 -16.12
N PHE A 542 -16.01 16.04 -16.11
CA PHE A 542 -16.96 16.43 -17.15
C PHE A 542 -16.64 17.83 -17.66
N TRP A 543 -16.90 18.09 -18.94
CA TRP A 543 -16.82 19.42 -19.53
C TRP A 543 -17.81 19.59 -20.68
N GLY A 544 -18.12 20.83 -21.03
CA GLY A 544 -18.95 21.15 -22.19
C GLY A 544 -18.09 21.53 -23.38
N ARG A 545 -18.39 20.97 -24.55
CA ARG A 545 -17.83 21.42 -25.84
C ARG A 545 -18.88 22.23 -26.59
N THR A 546 -18.46 23.28 -27.30
CA THR A 546 -19.36 24.16 -28.07
C THR A 546 -18.97 24.20 -29.54
N GLN A 547 -19.95 24.53 -30.40
CA GLN A 547 -19.75 24.69 -31.85
C GLN A 547 -19.15 23.45 -32.53
N CYS A 548 -19.61 22.27 -32.13
CA CYS A 548 -19.12 21.02 -32.69
C CYS A 548 -19.78 20.66 -34.03
N ASN A 549 -18.98 20.11 -34.94
CA ASN A 549 -19.45 19.49 -36.18
C ASN A 549 -18.88 18.07 -36.26
N PHE A 550 -19.76 17.06 -36.29
CA PHE A 550 -19.42 15.64 -36.31
C PHE A 550 -20.15 14.93 -37.45
N ASP A 551 -19.47 13.97 -38.10
CA ASP A 551 -20.08 13.04 -39.06
C ASP A 551 -20.91 11.93 -38.37
N GLU A 552 -21.61 11.12 -39.16
CA GLU A 552 -22.42 9.99 -38.67
C GLU A 552 -21.59 8.91 -37.93
N SER A 553 -20.26 8.91 -38.11
CA SER A 553 -19.33 8.02 -37.41
C SER A 553 -18.73 8.66 -36.14
N GLY A 554 -19.11 9.91 -35.82
CA GLY A 554 -18.61 10.66 -34.67
C GLY A 554 -17.22 11.28 -34.86
N ASN A 555 -16.68 11.36 -36.08
CA ASN A 555 -15.44 12.09 -36.37
C ASN A 555 -15.76 13.56 -36.65
N GLY A 556 -14.93 14.48 -36.17
CA GLY A 556 -15.23 15.91 -36.27
C GLY A 556 -14.33 16.74 -35.36
N LYS A 557 -14.80 17.95 -35.05
CA LYS A 557 -14.16 18.89 -34.12
C LYS A 557 -15.17 19.83 -33.47
N CYS A 558 -14.77 20.44 -32.36
CA CYS A 558 -15.39 21.58 -31.70
C CYS A 558 -14.44 22.79 -31.67
N GLU A 559 -14.97 24.01 -31.62
CA GLU A 559 -14.14 25.22 -31.47
C GLU A 559 -13.66 25.44 -30.02
N THR A 560 -14.33 24.83 -29.02
CA THR A 560 -13.92 24.87 -27.60
C THR A 560 -14.01 23.50 -26.93
N GLY A 561 -13.10 23.20 -25.99
CA GLY A 561 -13.07 21.94 -25.24
C GLY A 561 -12.81 20.68 -26.08
N ASP A 562 -12.32 20.81 -27.32
CA ASP A 562 -12.21 19.72 -28.28
C ASP A 562 -11.37 18.54 -27.76
N CYS A 563 -11.79 17.31 -28.10
CA CYS A 563 -11.11 16.08 -27.68
C CYS A 563 -10.88 15.13 -28.87
N GLY A 564 -10.97 15.64 -30.11
CA GLY A 564 -11.10 14.83 -31.32
C GLY A 564 -12.54 14.33 -31.50
N PRO A 565 -12.80 13.01 -31.51
CA PRO A 565 -14.11 12.45 -31.82
C PRO A 565 -15.21 12.80 -30.78
N LEU A 566 -16.47 12.57 -31.17
CA LEU A 566 -17.65 12.75 -30.32
C LEU A 566 -17.50 12.04 -28.97
N LYS A 567 -16.97 10.81 -28.98
CA LYS A 567 -16.64 10.00 -27.80
C LYS A 567 -15.19 10.23 -27.40
N CYS A 568 -14.95 11.08 -26.40
CA CYS A 568 -13.60 11.51 -26.02
C CYS A 568 -12.74 10.35 -25.52
N THR A 569 -11.48 10.31 -25.97
CA THR A 569 -10.45 9.37 -25.49
C THR A 569 -9.38 10.03 -24.62
N GLY A 570 -9.47 11.36 -24.44
CA GLY A 570 -8.61 12.19 -23.61
C GLY A 570 -9.40 13.39 -23.06
N GLY A 571 -8.71 14.33 -22.40
CA GLY A 571 -9.32 15.57 -21.94
C GLY A 571 -9.65 16.54 -23.07
N GLY A 572 -10.54 17.51 -22.79
CA GLY A 572 -10.79 18.62 -23.69
C GLY A 572 -9.62 19.59 -23.76
N ALA A 573 -9.41 20.21 -24.93
CA ALA A 573 -8.38 21.21 -25.15
C ALA A 573 -8.74 22.55 -24.46
N PRO A 574 -7.83 23.14 -23.65
CA PRO A 574 -7.99 24.49 -23.12
C PRO A 574 -8.13 25.56 -24.22
N PRO A 575 -8.97 26.61 -24.04
CA PRO A 575 -9.78 26.90 -22.85
C PRO A 575 -10.99 25.98 -22.67
N VAL A 576 -11.18 25.46 -21.46
CA VAL A 576 -12.31 24.60 -21.10
C VAL A 576 -12.66 24.70 -19.61
N THR A 577 -13.95 24.92 -19.32
CA THR A 577 -14.49 24.81 -17.96
C THR A 577 -14.56 23.33 -17.58
N LEU A 578 -13.94 22.94 -16.47
CA LEU A 578 -14.00 21.57 -15.96
C LEU A 578 -14.93 21.46 -14.75
N VAL A 579 -15.56 20.29 -14.61
CA VAL A 579 -16.21 19.83 -13.38
C VAL A 579 -15.54 18.53 -12.97
N GLU A 580 -14.96 18.48 -11.78
CA GLU A 580 -14.10 17.37 -11.34
C GLU A 580 -14.70 16.68 -10.10
N PHE A 581 -14.56 15.35 -10.02
CA PHE A 581 -15.16 14.50 -8.98
C PHE A 581 -14.21 13.39 -8.53
N THR A 582 -14.28 13.07 -7.24
CA THR A 582 -13.83 11.79 -6.67
C THR A 582 -14.89 11.29 -5.70
N ILE A 583 -15.58 10.23 -6.09
CA ILE A 583 -16.72 9.63 -5.38
C ILE A 583 -16.23 8.62 -4.34
N GLY A 584 -16.91 8.56 -3.19
CA GLY A 584 -16.67 7.63 -2.10
C GLY A 584 -16.80 6.15 -2.51
N SER A 585 -16.12 5.26 -1.79
CA SER A 585 -16.25 3.81 -2.01
C SER A 585 -17.45 3.20 -1.28
N THR A 586 -18.01 3.93 -0.33
CA THR A 586 -19.19 3.62 0.49
C THR A 586 -20.04 4.87 0.66
N SER A 587 -21.32 4.72 1.02
CA SER A 587 -22.23 5.86 1.27
C SER A 587 -21.87 6.71 2.49
N THR A 588 -20.89 6.26 3.30
CA THR A 588 -20.33 6.97 4.47
C THR A 588 -19.01 7.67 4.20
N ASP A 589 -18.37 7.42 3.05
CA ASP A 589 -17.18 8.17 2.64
C ASP A 589 -17.57 9.59 2.19
N LYS A 590 -16.59 10.50 2.14
CA LYS A 590 -16.76 11.80 1.49
C LYS A 590 -16.46 11.68 -0.01
N ASP A 591 -17.44 12.07 -0.81
CA ASP A 591 -17.20 12.55 -2.17
C ASP A 591 -16.50 13.92 -2.08
N PHE A 592 -15.62 14.18 -3.04
CA PHE A 592 -14.98 15.47 -3.27
C PHE A 592 -15.36 15.95 -4.67
N TYR A 593 -15.73 17.22 -4.81
CA TYR A 593 -16.10 17.80 -6.10
C TYR A 593 -15.87 19.29 -6.17
N ASP A 594 -15.60 19.78 -7.38
CA ASP A 594 -15.36 21.19 -7.66
C ASP A 594 -15.66 21.53 -9.13
N VAL A 595 -15.55 22.82 -9.42
CA VAL A 595 -15.56 23.36 -10.79
C VAL A 595 -14.28 24.15 -10.97
N SER A 596 -13.57 23.89 -12.06
CA SER A 596 -12.19 24.30 -12.25
C SER A 596 -12.03 25.12 -13.53
N LEU A 597 -11.41 26.29 -13.36
CA LEU A 597 -11.08 27.27 -14.40
C LEU A 597 -9.56 27.38 -14.60
N VAL A 598 -8.80 26.41 -14.06
CA VAL A 598 -7.34 26.31 -14.24
C VAL A 598 -6.98 26.10 -15.72
N ASP A 599 -7.81 25.33 -16.43
CA ASP A 599 -7.78 25.14 -17.88
C ASP A 599 -8.59 26.22 -18.64
N GLY A 600 -9.00 27.30 -17.97
CA GLY A 600 -9.77 28.42 -18.55
C GLY A 600 -11.29 28.26 -18.41
N TYR A 601 -12.03 29.02 -19.22
CA TYR A 601 -13.49 29.02 -19.26
C TYR A 601 -13.97 29.01 -20.71
N ASN A 602 -15.03 28.25 -21.00
CA ASN A 602 -15.73 28.31 -22.29
C ASN A 602 -17.25 28.38 -22.14
N VAL A 603 -17.81 27.58 -21.23
CA VAL A 603 -19.24 27.55 -20.89
C VAL A 603 -19.41 27.57 -19.37
N GLY A 604 -20.42 28.29 -18.87
CA GLY A 604 -20.77 28.26 -17.45
C GLY A 604 -21.15 26.84 -17.02
N MET A 605 -20.58 26.36 -15.92
CA MET A 605 -20.91 25.06 -15.33
C MET A 605 -21.08 25.18 -13.82
N GLY A 606 -21.99 24.38 -13.27
CA GLY A 606 -22.23 24.30 -11.83
C GLY A 606 -22.64 22.91 -11.39
N VAL A 607 -22.36 22.59 -10.12
CA VAL A 607 -22.65 21.33 -9.45
C VAL A 607 -23.48 21.62 -8.20
N LYS A 608 -24.65 20.96 -8.11
CA LYS A 608 -25.50 20.95 -6.92
C LYS A 608 -25.62 19.51 -6.41
N ALA A 609 -25.31 19.30 -5.13
CA ALA A 609 -25.58 18.05 -4.44
C ALA A 609 -27.11 17.83 -4.32
N VAL A 610 -27.57 16.60 -4.55
CA VAL A 610 -28.98 16.20 -4.55
C VAL A 610 -29.16 15.11 -3.50
N GLY A 611 -29.45 15.56 -2.27
CA GLY A 611 -29.43 14.72 -1.07
C GLY A 611 -28.02 14.63 -0.46
N GLY A 612 -27.73 13.52 0.22
CA GLY A 612 -26.48 13.34 0.97
C GLY A 612 -26.42 14.12 2.29
N THR A 613 -25.25 14.09 2.92
CA THR A 613 -24.96 14.75 4.22
C THR A 613 -23.52 15.26 4.24
N GLY A 614 -23.24 16.29 5.05
CA GLY A 614 -21.93 16.96 5.09
C GLY A 614 -22.04 18.41 4.66
N ASP A 615 -21.01 18.91 3.98
CA ASP A 615 -20.94 20.32 3.59
C ASP A 615 -21.85 20.61 2.38
N CYS A 616 -21.82 19.74 1.36
CA CYS A 616 -22.77 19.63 0.24
C CYS A 616 -23.09 20.96 -0.47
N GLN A 617 -22.13 21.88 -0.52
CA GLN A 617 -22.27 23.22 -1.07
C GLN A 617 -22.37 23.21 -2.61
N TYR A 618 -22.83 24.33 -3.18
CA TYR A 618 -22.79 24.56 -4.62
C TYR A 618 -21.35 24.91 -5.06
N ALA A 619 -20.84 24.23 -6.08
CA ALA A 619 -19.61 24.59 -6.78
C ALA A 619 -19.96 25.07 -8.20
N GLY A 620 -19.25 26.04 -8.76
CA GLY A 620 -19.50 26.50 -10.13
C GLY A 620 -19.31 27.97 -10.41
N CYS A 621 -19.64 28.36 -11.65
CA CYS A 621 -19.76 29.75 -12.06
C CYS A 621 -21.08 30.02 -12.79
N VAL A 622 -21.79 31.05 -12.30
CA VAL A 622 -23.06 31.56 -12.87
C VAL A 622 -22.89 32.86 -13.67
N ASN A 623 -21.71 33.49 -13.60
CA ASN A 623 -21.38 34.69 -14.36
C ASN A 623 -20.69 34.30 -15.67
N ASP A 624 -21.07 34.93 -16.78
CA ASP A 624 -20.37 34.68 -18.05
C ASP A 624 -19.02 35.40 -18.09
N LEU A 625 -17.94 34.62 -18.08
CA LEU A 625 -16.58 35.12 -18.22
C LEU A 625 -16.24 35.51 -19.67
N ASN A 626 -16.94 35.02 -20.69
CA ASN A 626 -16.64 35.35 -22.09
C ASN A 626 -16.85 36.85 -22.36
N GLY A 627 -17.98 37.41 -21.91
CA GLY A 627 -18.26 38.85 -22.04
C GLY A 627 -17.24 39.78 -21.35
N ASN A 628 -16.59 39.31 -20.28
CA ASN A 628 -15.64 40.09 -19.48
C ASN A 628 -14.16 39.72 -19.70
N CYS A 629 -13.87 38.78 -20.61
CA CYS A 629 -12.52 38.26 -20.82
C CYS A 629 -11.52 39.37 -21.25
N PRO A 630 -10.33 39.48 -20.63
CA PRO A 630 -9.24 40.36 -21.10
C PRO A 630 -8.81 40.03 -22.53
N ALA A 631 -8.41 41.02 -23.32
CA ALA A 631 -8.16 40.87 -24.76
C ALA A 631 -7.07 39.82 -25.07
N GLU A 632 -6.05 39.79 -24.23
CA GLU A 632 -4.91 38.87 -24.21
C GLU A 632 -5.27 37.41 -23.84
N LEU A 633 -6.47 37.17 -23.29
CA LEU A 633 -6.97 35.84 -22.92
C LEU A 633 -8.10 35.33 -23.85
N ARG A 634 -8.65 36.17 -24.75
CA ARG A 634 -9.79 35.82 -25.60
C ARG A 634 -9.47 34.72 -26.62
N VAL A 635 -10.43 33.83 -26.82
CA VAL A 635 -10.58 33.02 -28.04
C VAL A 635 -11.84 33.49 -28.76
N THR A 636 -11.71 33.83 -30.04
CA THR A 636 -12.79 34.41 -30.85
C THR A 636 -13.26 33.47 -31.95
N GLU A 637 -14.56 33.44 -32.20
CA GLU A 637 -15.19 32.67 -33.29
C GLU A 637 -14.65 33.06 -34.67
N SER A 638 -14.42 32.04 -35.50
CA SER A 638 -13.97 32.14 -36.89
C SER A 638 -15.03 32.74 -37.84
N GLY A 639 -15.37 34.02 -37.67
CA GLY A 639 -16.21 34.77 -38.60
C GLY A 639 -16.93 35.98 -37.99
N SER A 640 -17.44 35.87 -36.76
CA SER A 640 -18.13 36.98 -36.09
C SER A 640 -17.20 37.87 -35.24
N GLY A 641 -16.05 37.34 -34.81
CA GLY A 641 -15.20 38.00 -33.81
C GLY A 641 -15.76 37.96 -32.38
N SER A 642 -16.89 37.27 -32.14
CA SER A 642 -17.43 37.05 -30.80
C SER A 642 -16.45 36.25 -29.95
N THR A 643 -16.36 36.54 -28.64
CA THR A 643 -15.55 35.74 -27.71
C THR A 643 -16.31 34.49 -27.31
N ILE A 644 -15.76 33.32 -27.62
CA ILE A 644 -16.36 31.99 -27.36
C ILE A 644 -15.74 31.26 -26.17
N ALA A 645 -14.54 31.69 -25.76
CA ALA A 645 -13.86 31.17 -24.58
C ALA A 645 -12.81 32.17 -24.05
N CYS A 646 -12.42 32.01 -22.79
CA CYS A 646 -11.38 32.77 -22.12
C CYS A 646 -10.29 31.84 -21.57
N LYS A 647 -9.04 32.02 -22.00
CA LYS A 647 -7.89 31.26 -21.51
C LYS A 647 -7.58 31.59 -20.06
N SER A 648 -7.11 30.60 -19.30
CA SER A 648 -6.33 30.90 -18.08
C SER A 648 -4.99 31.52 -18.45
N ALA A 649 -4.35 32.20 -17.50
CA ALA A 649 -3.03 32.79 -17.73
C ALA A 649 -1.96 31.72 -18.06
N CYS A 650 -2.09 30.50 -17.52
CA CYS A 650 -1.24 29.38 -17.92
C CYS A 650 -1.43 29.03 -19.41
N ALA A 651 -2.67 28.85 -19.86
CA ALA A 651 -2.99 28.54 -21.26
C ALA A 651 -2.70 29.68 -22.25
N ALA A 652 -2.53 30.92 -21.78
CA ALA A 652 -2.17 32.08 -22.58
C ALA A 652 -0.65 32.33 -22.67
N PHE A 653 0.07 32.23 -21.54
CA PHE A 653 1.47 32.67 -21.45
C PHE A 653 2.47 31.53 -21.19
N ASN A 654 2.02 30.37 -20.71
CA ASN A 654 2.85 29.20 -20.36
C ASN A 654 4.04 29.54 -19.44
N ALA A 655 3.86 30.51 -18.54
CA ALA A 655 4.89 30.96 -17.61
C ALA A 655 4.79 30.24 -16.25
N PRO A 656 5.91 29.90 -15.58
CA PRO A 656 5.92 29.13 -14.33
C PRO A 656 5.01 29.69 -13.22
N GLU A 657 4.94 31.01 -13.10
CA GLU A 657 4.14 31.75 -12.12
C GLU A 657 2.62 31.69 -12.37
N PHE A 658 2.19 31.38 -13.61
CA PHE A 658 0.78 31.18 -13.94
C PHE A 658 0.38 29.70 -13.96
N CYS A 659 1.33 28.81 -14.28
CA CYS A 659 1.12 27.36 -14.33
C CYS A 659 1.46 26.65 -13.01
N CYS A 660 2.00 27.35 -12.02
CA CYS A 660 2.52 26.82 -10.76
C CYS A 660 3.54 25.68 -10.97
N THR A 661 4.58 25.93 -11.76
CA THR A 661 5.65 24.96 -12.07
C THR A 661 7.04 25.50 -11.71
N GLY A 662 8.04 24.62 -11.71
CA GLY A 662 9.42 24.99 -11.33
C GLY A 662 9.49 25.53 -9.90
N ASP A 663 10.08 26.71 -9.73
CA ASP A 663 10.16 27.39 -8.42
C ASP A 663 8.78 27.75 -7.85
N HIS A 664 7.74 27.83 -8.70
CA HIS A 664 6.34 28.07 -8.32
C HIS A 664 5.53 26.78 -8.07
N ALA A 665 6.17 25.61 -8.00
CA ALA A 665 5.50 24.31 -7.78
C ALA A 665 5.04 24.03 -6.34
N THR A 666 4.68 25.07 -5.56
CA THR A 666 4.06 24.93 -4.24
C THR A 666 3.00 26.01 -3.99
N PRO A 667 1.99 25.77 -3.12
CA PRO A 667 1.05 26.82 -2.69
C PRO A 667 1.72 28.02 -2.01
N GLN A 668 2.94 27.85 -1.49
CA GLN A 668 3.71 28.93 -0.86
C GLN A 668 4.48 29.78 -1.87
N THR A 669 4.68 29.30 -3.10
CA THR A 669 5.43 30.00 -4.16
C THR A 669 4.58 30.39 -5.38
N CYS A 670 3.42 29.76 -5.60
CA CYS A 670 2.41 30.24 -6.56
C CYS A 670 1.35 31.09 -5.86
N SER A 671 1.49 32.41 -5.93
CA SER A 671 0.49 33.35 -5.40
C SER A 671 -0.61 33.66 -6.43
N PRO A 672 -1.82 34.06 -6.02
CA PRO A 672 -2.85 34.54 -6.95
C PRO A 672 -2.34 35.72 -7.80
N THR A 673 -2.77 35.76 -9.05
CA THR A 673 -2.37 36.79 -10.02
C THR A 673 -3.57 37.63 -10.43
N GLN A 674 -3.37 38.74 -11.16
CA GLN A 674 -4.48 39.58 -11.64
C GLN A 674 -5.52 38.79 -12.47
N TYR A 675 -5.08 37.74 -13.18
CA TYR A 675 -5.95 36.91 -14.00
C TYR A 675 -6.74 35.88 -13.18
N SER A 676 -6.11 35.19 -12.22
CA SER A 676 -6.84 34.26 -11.35
C SER A 676 -7.75 35.00 -10.36
N ALA A 677 -7.35 36.17 -9.87
CA ALA A 677 -8.22 37.04 -9.08
C ALA A 677 -9.47 37.50 -9.86
N MET A 678 -9.35 37.74 -11.18
CA MET A 678 -10.48 38.06 -12.05
C MET A 678 -11.44 36.86 -12.20
N PHE A 679 -10.91 35.65 -12.41
CA PHE A 679 -11.72 34.41 -12.41
C PHE A 679 -12.39 34.15 -11.05
N LYS A 680 -11.67 34.22 -9.92
CA LYS A 680 -12.25 34.05 -8.57
C LYS A 680 -13.31 35.12 -8.25
N SER A 681 -13.12 36.37 -8.70
CA SER A 681 -14.10 37.44 -8.52
C SER A 681 -15.38 37.24 -9.33
N ALA A 682 -15.32 36.57 -10.48
CA ALA A 682 -16.50 36.19 -11.26
C ALA A 682 -17.12 34.88 -10.74
N CYS A 683 -16.29 33.97 -10.24
CA CYS A 683 -16.63 32.60 -9.90
C CYS A 683 -16.08 32.20 -8.50
N PRO A 684 -16.61 32.73 -7.38
CA PRO A 684 -16.02 32.52 -6.05
C PRO A 684 -16.02 31.07 -5.58
N THR A 685 -16.94 30.25 -6.11
CA THR A 685 -17.12 28.82 -5.81
C THR A 685 -16.48 27.92 -6.88
N ALA A 686 -15.38 28.35 -7.49
CA ALA A 686 -14.62 27.60 -8.48
C ALA A 686 -13.10 27.76 -8.25
N TYR A 687 -12.29 26.83 -8.77
CA TYR A 687 -10.82 26.95 -8.80
C TYR A 687 -10.40 27.93 -9.90
N SER A 688 -9.71 29.02 -9.53
CA SER A 688 -9.20 30.04 -10.45
C SER A 688 -7.74 29.82 -10.88
N TYR A 689 -6.97 29.02 -10.12
CA TYR A 689 -5.62 28.57 -10.44
C TYR A 689 -5.26 27.31 -9.64
N ALA A 690 -4.12 26.67 -9.95
CA ALA A 690 -3.78 25.32 -9.46
C ALA A 690 -3.61 25.18 -7.93
N TYR A 691 -3.38 26.28 -7.20
CA TYR A 691 -3.29 26.29 -5.73
C TYR A 691 -4.24 27.32 -5.10
N ASP A 692 -5.44 27.47 -5.68
CA ASP A 692 -6.52 28.25 -5.07
C ASP A 692 -6.91 27.70 -3.68
N ASP A 693 -7.56 28.55 -2.89
CA ASP A 693 -7.87 28.25 -1.50
C ASP A 693 -8.94 27.16 -1.31
N ALA A 694 -9.04 26.65 -0.08
CA ALA A 694 -9.90 25.53 0.27
C ALA A 694 -11.42 25.81 0.18
N SER A 695 -11.86 27.02 -0.19
CA SER A 695 -13.26 27.29 -0.53
C SER A 695 -13.72 26.66 -1.84
N SER A 696 -12.78 26.23 -2.69
CA SER A 696 -13.10 25.79 -4.06
C SER A 696 -13.37 24.28 -4.19
N THR A 697 -12.92 23.41 -3.27
CA THR A 697 -13.37 22.00 -3.17
C THR A 697 -14.53 21.86 -2.19
N CYS A 698 -15.65 21.33 -2.67
CA CYS A 698 -16.79 20.93 -1.87
C CYS A 698 -16.69 19.44 -1.47
N THR A 699 -17.32 19.05 -0.36
CA THR A 699 -17.43 17.64 0.03
C THR A 699 -18.84 17.27 0.49
N CYS A 700 -19.29 16.06 0.18
CA CYS A 700 -20.61 15.55 0.56
C CYS A 700 -20.56 14.02 0.65
N SER A 701 -21.43 13.39 1.45
CA SER A 701 -21.47 11.94 1.64
C SER A 701 -22.84 11.39 1.24
N GLY A 702 -22.84 10.40 0.34
CA GLY A 702 -24.05 9.69 -0.08
C GLY A 702 -25.03 10.53 -0.90
N SER A 703 -24.52 11.40 -1.79
CA SER A 703 -25.34 12.29 -2.63
C SER A 703 -25.39 11.83 -4.09
N ASN A 704 -26.40 12.32 -4.81
CA ASN A 704 -26.39 12.39 -6.28
C ASN A 704 -26.02 13.82 -6.69
N TYR A 705 -25.71 14.06 -7.97
CA TYR A 705 -25.25 15.39 -8.40
C TYR A 705 -25.98 15.87 -9.65
N LEU A 706 -26.45 17.12 -9.60
CA LEU A 706 -26.93 17.86 -10.77
C LEU A 706 -25.79 18.71 -11.30
N ILE A 707 -25.36 18.45 -12.54
CA ILE A 707 -24.38 19.24 -13.28
C ILE A 707 -25.15 20.07 -14.32
N THR A 708 -25.07 21.38 -14.23
CA THR A 708 -25.82 22.29 -15.11
C THR A 708 -24.87 23.09 -15.99
N PHE A 709 -25.07 23.03 -17.31
CA PHE A 709 -24.46 23.96 -18.27
C PHE A 709 -25.31 25.24 -18.37
N CYS A 710 -24.65 26.40 -18.39
CA CYS A 710 -25.25 27.73 -18.24
C CYS A 710 -26.17 27.86 -17.01
N PRO A 711 -25.66 27.58 -15.77
CA PRO A 711 -26.46 27.70 -14.56
C PRO A 711 -26.85 29.17 -14.30
N THR A 712 -28.03 29.35 -13.71
CA THR A 712 -28.62 30.66 -13.43
C THR A 712 -28.50 31.05 -11.95
N GLY A 713 -28.76 32.30 -11.58
CA GLY A 713 -28.80 32.72 -10.16
C GLY A 713 -29.83 31.95 -9.32
N SER A 714 -30.85 31.36 -9.95
CA SER A 714 -31.83 30.42 -9.36
C SER A 714 -31.32 28.98 -9.20
N SER A 715 -30.10 28.67 -9.63
CA SER A 715 -29.47 27.35 -9.49
C SER A 715 -28.65 27.19 -8.19
N LEU A 716 -28.30 28.31 -7.55
CA LEU A 716 -27.57 28.40 -6.28
C LEU A 716 -28.32 27.70 -5.13
#